data_AF-A0A950EHR0-F1
#
_entry.id   AF-A0A950EHR0-F1
#
_cell.length_a   1.000
_cell.length_b   1.000
_cell.length_c   1.000
_cell.angle_alpha   90.00
_cell.angle_beta   90.00
_cell.angle_gamma   90.00
#
_symmetry.space_group_name_H-M   'P 1'
#
loop_
_entity.id
_entity.type
_entity.pdbx_description
1 polymer ?
#
loop_
_entity_poly.entity_id
_entity_poly.type
_entity_poly.pdbx_seq_one_letter_code
_entity_poly.pdbx_strand_id
1 'polypeptide(L)'
;FLPAAFLPGISGQFYRQFALTIASAMVISAVNAMTLTPSRAVTIFKTEQTSEGGHELQREALPWWSFALFGGLATVWLGKPYIASLLGLPPADTPEYELAPKWLLYTATGLSFLPGALAGGVLGWLIIRPVNFVLGKFFRAFNWVFERVTALYGRTVGGLLRLSVIVLLLYGGLLFLTYRNMTTAPSGFIPEQDQGYLLVNVQLPDAASVQRTSEVMKKLERIVLGDDTGLYKGPAATRGEKRYEGIPGVADMLSIAGTSFLLSTNASHLGTAFVTLKPFADRKGRHEEYDAVVAARLIRLSGEEIDGAIVTVFRAPPIRGLGNAGGFKLQVEQRGFVDLAELQKSTNQVIAEARQATQPETMAPELVGLFTIYSAQTPQLYVDIDRTQCEKLGVDMQDAFDTLQVYMGTYYVNLFNKFGRTWQVNLSADQKYRTDERYLKMLKVRNTLGSMVPLGAVATVRPITGPVMVMRYNMYTSAPINGAPAPGVSSGQALQAMEAAAKKANVSAEWTEIAYLEQQQGSTAILVFLLATVLVFLVLAAQYESWSLPLAIILIVPMCILCAVTGMLIVHMPVDIFVQIGFLVLAGLAAKNAILIVQFARQLQHEGKAPLEAAVEASRLRLRPIIMTSFAFVAAMVPLMLSEGAGAELRQSLGTGVFFGMIGVTFFGIFLTPVFFYVISGLARGRTPAREPAAGATDGSSRAREVATPVPSVAADGEH
;
A
#
# COMPACT_ATOMS: atom_id res chain seq x y z
N PHE A 1 -13.83 9.33 10.45
CA PHE A 1 -13.19 8.04 10.85
C PHE A 1 -14.17 7.00 11.34
N LEU A 2 -15.15 7.33 12.19
CA LEU A 2 -16.07 6.33 12.78
C LEU A 2 -16.76 5.41 11.74
N PRO A 3 -17.32 5.88 10.61
CA PRO A 3 -17.96 4.99 9.64
C PRO A 3 -17.00 4.01 8.98
N ALA A 4 -15.73 4.42 8.81
CA ALA A 4 -14.69 3.58 8.22
C ALA A 4 -14.30 2.40 9.14
N ALA A 5 -14.55 2.49 10.45
CA ALA A 5 -14.25 1.41 11.40
C ALA A 5 -15.26 0.25 11.34
N PHE A 6 -16.45 0.47 10.79
CA PHE A 6 -17.53 -0.53 10.68
C PHE A 6 -17.59 -1.22 9.31
N LEU A 7 -16.59 -0.99 8.46
CA LEU A 7 -16.54 -1.60 7.15
C LEU A 7 -16.23 -3.10 7.24
N PRO A 8 -17.01 -3.95 6.55
CA PRO A 8 -16.69 -5.36 6.40
C PRO A 8 -15.57 -5.58 5.37
N GLY A 9 -15.06 -6.82 5.31
CA GLY A 9 -14.07 -7.24 4.32
C GLY A 9 -12.64 -6.79 4.64
N ILE A 10 -11.69 -7.21 3.79
CA ILE A 10 -10.25 -6.95 3.94
C ILE A 10 -9.94 -5.45 3.87
N SER A 11 -10.59 -4.76 2.94
CA SER A 11 -10.55 -3.31 2.80
C SER A 11 -10.97 -2.60 4.08
N GLY A 12 -12.06 -3.07 4.70
CA GLY A 12 -12.55 -2.56 5.97
C GLY A 12 -11.55 -2.74 7.11
N GLN A 13 -10.76 -3.83 7.10
CA GLN A 13 -9.68 -4.00 8.06
C GLN A 13 -8.60 -2.93 7.91
N PHE A 14 -8.17 -2.60 6.67
CA PHE A 14 -7.24 -1.48 6.45
C PHE A 14 -7.81 -0.17 6.97
N TYR A 15 -9.03 0.18 6.58
CA TYR A 15 -9.70 1.39 7.06
C TYR A 15 -9.81 1.43 8.59
N ARG A 16 -10.14 0.30 9.23
CA ARG A 16 -10.29 0.20 10.68
C ARG A 16 -9.00 0.45 11.44
N GLN A 17 -7.85 -0.05 10.95
CA GLN A 17 -6.55 0.19 11.60
C GLN A 17 -6.22 1.69 11.65
N PHE A 18 -6.38 2.40 10.53
CA PHE A 18 -6.16 3.84 10.48
C PHE A 18 -7.22 4.60 11.28
N ALA A 19 -8.50 4.25 11.14
CA ALA A 19 -9.60 4.94 11.81
C ALA A 19 -9.46 4.88 13.34
N LEU A 20 -9.15 3.71 13.90
CA LEU A 20 -9.01 3.54 15.35
C LEU A 20 -7.77 4.25 15.89
N THR A 21 -6.64 4.15 15.19
CA THR A 21 -5.39 4.79 15.60
C THR A 21 -5.54 6.31 15.60
N ILE A 22 -6.08 6.88 14.51
CA ILE A 22 -6.26 8.32 14.38
C ILE A 22 -7.32 8.83 15.37
N ALA A 23 -8.45 8.13 15.51
CA ALA A 23 -9.47 8.51 16.48
C ALA A 23 -8.92 8.52 17.92
N SER A 24 -8.17 7.49 18.31
CA SER A 24 -7.54 7.41 19.64
C SER A 24 -6.51 8.52 19.84
N ALA A 25 -5.64 8.76 18.85
CA ALA A 25 -4.66 9.84 18.90
C ALA A 25 -5.33 11.22 19.01
N MET A 26 -6.45 11.45 18.32
CA MET A 26 -7.22 12.69 18.39
C MET A 26 -7.87 12.88 19.77
N VAL A 27 -8.39 11.83 20.40
CA VAL A 27 -8.92 11.89 21.77
C VAL A 27 -7.81 12.23 22.76
N ILE A 28 -6.67 11.55 22.69
CA ILE A 28 -5.50 11.84 23.54
C ILE A 28 -5.02 13.28 23.31
N SER A 29 -4.95 13.72 22.06
CA SER A 29 -4.57 15.08 21.69
C SER A 29 -5.54 16.12 22.25
N ALA A 30 -6.85 15.86 22.23
CA ALA A 30 -7.86 16.74 22.80
C ALA A 30 -7.72 16.86 24.32
N VAL A 31 -7.55 15.73 25.03
CA VAL A 31 -7.32 15.72 26.48
C VAL A 31 -6.05 16.52 26.82
N ASN A 32 -4.96 16.31 26.08
CA ASN A 32 -3.71 17.05 26.27
C ASN A 32 -3.84 18.55 25.97
N ALA A 33 -4.63 18.93 24.95
CA ALA A 33 -4.88 20.33 24.59
C ALA A 33 -5.74 21.06 25.64
N MET A 34 -6.63 20.35 26.34
CA MET A 34 -7.48 20.92 27.39
C MET A 34 -6.82 20.95 28.77
N THR A 35 -5.80 20.13 29.03
CA THR A 35 -5.19 19.96 30.36
C THR A 35 -3.74 20.43 30.44
N LEU A 36 -2.81 19.67 29.86
CA LEU A 36 -1.36 19.88 29.97
C LEU A 36 -0.89 21.10 29.17
N THR A 37 -1.51 21.39 28.03
CA THR A 37 -1.08 22.48 27.15
C THR A 37 -1.27 23.86 27.82
N PRO A 38 -2.44 24.19 28.40
CA PRO A 38 -2.61 25.43 29.16
C PRO A 38 -1.71 25.49 30.39
N SER A 39 -1.57 24.38 31.15
CA SER A 39 -0.74 24.38 32.37
C SER A 39 0.73 24.65 32.04
N ARG A 40 1.29 23.98 31.02
CA ARG A 40 2.66 24.21 30.56
C ARG A 40 2.85 25.58 29.94
N ALA A 41 1.88 26.08 29.19
CA ALA A 41 1.94 27.44 28.66
C ALA A 41 2.08 28.45 29.80
N VAL A 42 1.27 28.33 30.86
CA VAL A 42 1.40 29.21 32.03
C VAL A 42 2.76 29.03 32.69
N THR A 43 3.23 27.81 32.96
CA THR A 43 4.54 27.60 33.62
C THR A 43 5.72 28.12 32.80
N ILE A 44 5.69 27.94 31.48
CA ILE A 44 6.78 28.33 30.57
C ILE A 44 6.76 29.84 30.30
N PHE A 45 5.58 30.44 30.11
CA PHE A 45 5.43 31.85 29.73
C PHE A 45 5.15 32.79 30.92
N LYS A 46 5.10 32.30 32.18
CA LYS A 46 4.84 33.15 33.38
C LYS A 46 5.85 34.29 33.56
N THR A 47 7.06 34.13 33.04
CA THR A 47 8.14 35.13 33.09
C THR A 47 8.03 36.23 32.02
N GLU A 48 7.03 36.19 31.13
CA GLU A 48 6.88 37.18 30.05
C GLU A 48 6.11 38.45 30.46
N GLN A 49 5.54 38.53 31.67
CA GLN A 49 4.80 39.72 32.11
C GLN A 49 5.69 40.69 32.90
N THR A 50 5.93 41.86 32.28
CA THR A 50 6.28 43.18 32.84
C THR A 50 7.62 43.35 33.56
N SER A 51 8.60 43.92 32.85
CA SER A 51 9.49 44.93 33.43
C SER A 51 9.11 46.30 32.88
N GLU A 52 8.35 47.07 33.65
CA GLU A 52 8.16 48.52 33.47
C GLU A 52 9.42 49.33 33.89
N GLY A 53 10.61 48.79 33.66
CA GLY A 53 11.85 49.41 34.08
C GLY A 53 13.01 49.07 33.17
N GLY A 54 13.15 49.83 32.08
CA GLY A 54 14.43 50.27 31.49
C GLY A 54 15.50 49.24 31.06
N HIS A 55 15.30 47.94 31.22
CA HIS A 55 16.21 46.91 30.73
C HIS A 55 15.45 45.93 29.86
N GLU A 56 15.57 46.11 28.54
CA GLU A 56 15.21 45.08 27.56
C GLU A 56 15.96 43.79 27.92
N LEU A 57 15.26 42.83 28.50
CA LEU A 57 15.73 41.44 28.54
C LEU A 57 15.96 41.02 27.08
N GLN A 58 17.22 41.07 26.65
CA GLN A 58 17.63 40.60 25.33
C GLN A 58 17.23 39.14 25.21
N ARG A 59 16.09 38.89 24.57
CA ARG A 59 15.59 37.55 24.29
C ARG A 59 16.62 36.84 23.43
N GLU A 60 17.36 35.93 24.04
CA GLU A 60 18.21 35.01 23.33
C GLU A 60 17.33 34.15 22.43
N ALA A 61 17.47 34.30 21.10
CA ALA A 61 16.68 33.55 20.13
C ALA A 61 16.93 32.02 20.25
N LEU A 62 18.13 31.65 20.68
CA LEU A 62 18.53 30.31 21.09
C LEU A 62 19.24 30.42 22.46
N PRO A 63 18.95 29.55 23.44
CA PRO A 63 19.73 29.48 24.66
C PRO A 63 21.11 28.86 24.40
N TRP A 64 22.19 29.34 25.01
CA TRP A 64 23.55 28.80 24.81
C TRP A 64 23.67 27.28 25.10
N TRP A 65 22.89 26.76 26.05
CA TRP A 65 22.88 25.33 26.40
C TRP A 65 22.31 24.42 25.30
N SER A 66 21.58 24.97 24.33
CA SER A 66 21.11 24.20 23.17
C SER A 66 22.28 23.67 22.32
N PHE A 67 23.39 24.40 22.23
CA PHE A 67 24.60 23.96 21.55
C PHE A 67 25.32 22.83 22.29
N ALA A 68 25.19 22.74 23.62
CA ALA A 68 25.65 21.57 24.38
C ALA A 68 24.83 20.33 24.02
N LEU A 69 23.51 20.47 23.86
CA LEU A 69 22.66 19.34 23.46
C LEU A 69 22.99 18.86 22.03
N PHE A 70 23.11 19.79 21.07
CA PHE A 70 23.47 19.46 19.69
C PHE A 70 24.89 18.93 19.56
N GLY A 71 25.85 19.50 20.31
CA GLY A 71 27.23 19.01 20.37
C GLY A 71 27.32 17.59 20.92
N GLY A 72 26.57 17.29 21.99
CA GLY A 72 26.49 15.94 22.55
C GLY A 72 25.81 14.94 21.61
N LEU A 73 24.75 15.33 20.92
CA LEU A 73 24.13 14.50 19.88
C LEU A 73 25.06 14.27 18.68
N ALA A 74 25.80 15.29 18.27
CA ALA A 74 26.76 15.21 17.18
C ALA A 74 27.93 14.28 17.53
N THR A 75 28.43 14.26 18.77
CA THR A 75 29.46 13.29 19.19
C THR A 75 28.93 11.88 19.35
N VAL A 76 27.67 11.69 19.76
CA VAL A 76 27.02 10.37 19.71
C VAL A 76 26.87 9.88 18.27
N TRP A 77 26.67 10.79 17.30
CA TRP A 77 26.52 10.43 15.89
C TRP A 77 27.87 10.19 15.18
N LEU A 78 28.83 11.12 15.32
CA LEU A 78 30.16 11.07 14.70
C LEU A 78 31.15 10.15 15.44
N GLY A 79 30.98 10.00 16.75
CA GLY A 79 31.92 9.29 17.63
C GLY A 79 31.68 7.79 17.76
N LYS A 80 30.64 7.23 17.13
CA LYS A 80 30.35 5.78 17.13
C LYS A 80 31.57 4.89 16.81
N PRO A 81 32.37 5.15 15.77
CA PRO A 81 33.54 4.31 15.46
C PRO A 81 34.73 4.54 16.41
N TYR A 82 34.94 5.76 16.91
CA TYR A 82 36.11 6.10 17.73
C TYR A 82 35.96 5.68 19.20
N ILE A 83 34.77 5.83 19.77
CA ILE A 83 34.54 5.57 21.20
C ILE A 83 34.38 4.07 21.48
N ALA A 84 33.91 3.29 20.50
CA ALA A 84 33.95 1.82 20.54
C ALA A 84 35.41 1.31 20.68
N SER A 85 36.34 1.91 19.92
CA SER A 85 37.76 1.55 20.00
C SER A 85 38.43 1.94 21.33
N LEU A 86 38.02 3.05 21.94
CA LEU A 86 38.57 3.53 23.22
C LEU A 86 38.13 2.69 24.43
N LEU A 87 36.94 2.07 24.35
CA LEU A 87 36.37 1.22 25.40
C LEU A 87 36.61 -0.27 25.18
N GLY A 88 37.38 -0.65 24.15
CA GLY A 88 37.67 -2.05 23.82
C GLY A 88 36.46 -2.85 23.33
N LEU A 89 35.44 -2.17 22.81
CA LEU A 89 34.23 -2.79 22.27
C LEU A 89 34.43 -3.16 20.79
N PRO A 90 33.88 -4.30 20.34
CA PRO A 90 33.91 -4.68 18.94
C PRO A 90 33.24 -3.60 18.07
N PRO A 91 33.74 -3.33 16.84
CA PRO A 91 33.13 -2.35 15.94
C PRO A 91 31.65 -2.66 15.71
N ALA A 92 30.82 -1.62 15.54
CA ALA A 92 29.37 -1.77 15.34
C ALA A 92 28.99 -2.66 14.13
N ASP A 93 29.93 -2.87 13.21
CA ASP A 93 29.77 -3.67 11.99
C ASP A 93 30.21 -5.14 12.15
N THR A 94 30.54 -5.59 13.37
CA THR A 94 30.96 -6.97 13.65
C THR A 94 29.89 -7.78 14.38
N PRO A 95 29.75 -9.10 14.12
CA PRO A 95 28.76 -9.96 14.78
C PRO A 95 28.87 -9.99 16.32
N GLU A 96 30.03 -9.68 16.87
CA GLU A 96 30.31 -9.65 18.31
C GLU A 96 29.62 -8.46 19.03
N TYR A 97 29.23 -7.42 18.29
CA TYR A 97 28.51 -6.26 18.84
C TYR A 97 27.09 -6.61 19.31
N GLU A 98 26.41 -7.56 18.64
CA GLU A 98 25.07 -8.03 19.03
C GLU A 98 25.09 -8.91 20.29
N LEU A 99 26.25 -9.49 20.63
CA LEU A 99 26.46 -10.32 21.81
C LEU A 99 26.88 -9.52 23.05
N ALA A 100 27.17 -8.22 22.90
CA ALA A 100 27.61 -7.36 24.00
C ALA A 100 26.46 -7.03 24.98
N PRO A 101 26.73 -6.90 26.29
CA PRO A 101 25.72 -6.53 27.28
C PRO A 101 25.10 -5.16 26.96
N LYS A 102 23.78 -5.10 26.74
CA LYS A 102 23.06 -3.86 26.36
C LYS A 102 23.30 -2.68 27.31
N TRP A 103 23.47 -2.94 28.60
CA TRP A 103 23.78 -1.88 29.58
C TRP A 103 25.12 -1.19 29.29
N LEU A 104 26.11 -1.93 28.79
CA LEU A 104 27.45 -1.43 28.47
C LEU A 104 27.46 -0.59 27.17
N LEU A 105 26.57 -0.94 26.23
CA LEU A 105 26.30 -0.13 25.03
C LEU A 105 25.59 1.19 25.38
N TYR A 106 24.63 1.17 26.31
CA TYR A 106 23.96 2.37 26.78
C TYR A 106 24.86 3.30 27.61
N THR A 107 25.76 2.74 28.42
CA THR A 107 26.75 3.55 29.16
C THR A 107 27.81 4.13 28.23
N ALA A 108 28.28 3.38 27.23
CA ALA A 108 29.22 3.89 26.23
C ALA A 108 28.63 5.03 25.39
N THR A 109 27.36 4.89 24.97
CA THR A 109 26.64 5.96 24.25
C THR A 109 26.36 7.17 25.16
N GLY A 110 26.01 6.95 26.43
CA GLY A 110 25.88 8.03 27.41
C GLY A 110 27.20 8.78 27.67
N LEU A 111 28.32 8.06 27.80
CA LEU A 111 29.65 8.66 27.98
C LEU A 111 30.08 9.48 26.75
N SER A 112 29.73 9.02 25.54
CA SER A 112 30.05 9.71 24.28
C SER A 112 29.35 11.07 24.10
N PHE A 113 28.28 11.31 24.86
CA PHE A 113 27.58 12.58 24.85
C PHE A 113 28.35 13.69 25.60
N LEU A 114 29.07 13.33 26.68
CA LEU A 114 29.68 14.30 27.59
C LEU A 114 30.78 15.18 26.95
N PRO A 115 31.73 14.65 26.15
CA PRO A 115 32.75 15.47 25.50
C PRO A 115 32.15 16.46 24.50
N GLY A 116 31.16 16.02 23.72
CA GLY A 116 30.45 16.85 22.75
C GLY A 116 29.55 17.89 23.40
N ALA A 117 28.95 17.55 24.55
CA ALA A 117 28.14 18.50 25.30
C ALA A 117 29.00 19.59 25.95
N LEU A 118 30.18 19.25 26.47
CA LEU A 118 31.13 20.23 26.99
C LEU A 118 31.72 21.10 25.87
N ALA A 119 32.21 20.49 24.79
CA ALA A 119 32.74 21.23 23.64
C ALA A 119 31.66 22.10 22.99
N GLY A 120 30.46 21.56 22.75
CA GLY A 120 29.32 22.28 22.23
C GLY A 120 28.82 23.38 23.16
N GLY A 121 28.90 23.20 24.49
CA GLY A 121 28.57 24.23 25.46
C GLY A 121 29.55 25.40 25.46
N VAL A 122 30.86 25.14 25.39
CA VAL A 122 31.90 26.18 25.30
C VAL A 122 31.84 26.91 23.96
N LEU A 123 31.67 26.16 22.87
CA LEU A 123 31.53 26.71 21.53
C LEU A 123 30.24 27.54 21.41
N GLY A 124 29.15 27.04 21.99
CA GLY A 124 27.88 27.76 22.15
C GLY A 124 28.08 29.07 22.91
N TRP A 125 28.74 29.04 24.06
CA TRP A 125 28.99 30.25 24.86
C TRP A 125 29.76 31.34 24.09
N LEU A 126 30.72 30.96 23.24
CA LEU A 126 31.48 31.91 22.40
C LEU A 126 30.69 32.40 21.17
N ILE A 127 29.92 31.54 20.52
CA ILE A 127 29.28 31.80 19.22
C ILE A 127 27.82 32.27 19.37
N ILE A 128 27.21 32.16 20.56
CA ILE A 128 25.79 32.46 20.77
C ILE A 128 25.45 33.93 20.51
N ARG A 129 26.35 34.87 20.84
CA ARG A 129 26.12 36.31 20.62
C ARG A 129 25.96 36.66 19.14
N PRO A 130 26.89 36.30 18.24
CA PRO A 130 26.70 36.54 16.81
C PRO A 130 25.53 35.72 16.22
N VAL A 131 25.31 34.49 16.69
CA VAL A 131 24.19 33.67 16.22
C VAL A 131 22.84 34.26 16.60
N ASN A 132 22.64 34.71 17.85
CA ASN A 132 21.42 35.36 18.30
C ASN A 132 21.20 36.71 17.60
N PHE A 133 22.26 37.42 17.24
CA PHE A 133 22.14 38.64 16.43
C PHE A 133 21.62 38.34 15.02
N VAL A 134 22.16 37.31 14.36
CA VAL A 134 21.72 36.88 13.01
C VAL A 134 20.31 36.32 13.06
N LEU A 135 20.01 35.41 14.00
CA LEU A 135 18.68 34.84 14.21
C LEU A 135 17.65 35.91 14.57
N GLY A 136 18.01 36.86 15.44
CA GLY A 136 17.14 37.98 15.82
C GLY A 136 16.83 38.91 14.64
N LYS A 137 17.77 39.10 13.70
CA LYS A 137 17.52 39.80 12.43
C LYS A 137 16.63 38.96 11.50
N PHE A 138 16.89 37.67 11.37
CA PHE A 138 16.09 36.76 10.55
C PHE A 138 14.64 36.67 11.05
N PHE A 139 14.40 36.47 12.35
CA PHE A 139 13.05 36.40 12.91
C PHE A 139 12.30 37.73 12.83
N ARG A 140 12.98 38.86 13.00
CA ARG A 140 12.38 40.18 12.75
C ARG A 140 12.01 40.37 11.29
N ALA A 141 12.89 39.98 10.37
CA ALA A 141 12.59 40.00 8.94
C ALA A 141 11.40 39.09 8.60
N PHE A 142 11.38 37.86 9.13
CA PHE A 142 10.28 36.92 8.97
C PHE A 142 8.95 37.49 9.49
N ASN A 143 8.94 38.05 10.71
CA ASN A 143 7.74 38.67 11.27
C ASN A 143 7.26 39.85 10.43
N TRP A 144 8.18 40.71 9.97
CA TRP A 144 7.86 41.83 9.09
C TRP A 144 7.27 41.38 7.74
N VAL A 145 7.83 40.32 7.14
CA VAL A 145 7.27 39.70 5.93
C VAL A 145 5.89 39.11 6.22
N PHE A 146 5.76 38.37 7.32
CA PHE A 146 4.53 37.70 7.70
C PHE A 146 3.39 38.69 8.01
N GLU A 147 3.69 39.80 8.67
CA GLU A 147 2.74 40.89 8.91
C GLU A 147 2.28 41.52 7.59
N ARG A 148 3.20 41.75 6.65
CA ARG A 148 2.85 42.22 5.29
C ARG A 148 1.97 41.21 4.55
N VAL A 149 2.30 39.93 4.60
CA VAL A 149 1.51 38.85 4.00
C VAL A 149 0.13 38.79 4.64
N THR A 150 0.02 38.95 5.96
CA THR A 150 -1.27 38.94 6.69
C THR A 150 -2.13 40.15 6.30
N ALA A 151 -1.52 41.32 6.17
CA ALA A 151 -2.20 42.53 5.73
C ALA A 151 -2.70 42.41 4.28
N LEU A 152 -1.85 41.93 3.37
CA LEU A 152 -2.19 41.65 1.98
C LEU A 152 -3.30 40.62 1.87
N TYR A 153 -3.16 39.49 2.56
CA TYR A 153 -4.17 38.43 2.64
C TYR A 153 -5.53 38.97 3.07
N GLY A 154 -5.59 39.78 4.13
CA GLY A 154 -6.86 40.38 4.57
C GLY A 154 -7.48 41.34 3.53
N ARG A 155 -6.66 42.07 2.76
CA ARG A 155 -7.17 42.90 1.64
C ARG A 155 -7.71 42.02 0.51
N THR A 156 -7.00 40.93 0.17
CA THR A 156 -7.41 39.97 -0.86
C THR A 156 -8.73 39.28 -0.49
N VAL A 157 -8.86 38.79 0.75
CA VAL A 157 -10.12 38.20 1.24
C VAL A 157 -11.26 39.21 1.22
N GLY A 158 -11.01 40.46 1.66
CA GLY A 158 -11.99 41.54 1.56
C GLY A 158 -12.47 41.79 0.13
N GLY A 159 -11.57 41.72 -0.86
CA GLY A 159 -11.91 41.81 -2.28
C GLY A 159 -12.72 40.61 -2.78
N LEU A 160 -12.29 39.39 -2.43
CA LEU A 160 -12.98 38.14 -2.80
C LEU A 160 -14.40 38.06 -2.25
N LEU A 161 -14.63 38.58 -1.04
CA LEU A 161 -15.96 38.64 -0.43
C LEU A 161 -16.93 39.55 -1.22
N ARG A 162 -16.43 40.67 -1.76
CA ARG A 162 -17.23 41.59 -2.61
C ARG A 162 -17.53 40.98 -3.99
N LEU A 163 -16.63 40.14 -4.50
CA LEU A 163 -16.75 39.43 -5.78
C LEU A 163 -17.22 37.97 -5.58
N SER A 164 -17.98 37.71 -4.51
CA SER A 164 -18.38 36.36 -4.10
C SER A 164 -19.05 35.53 -5.21
N VAL A 165 -19.84 36.16 -6.08
CA VAL A 165 -20.48 35.50 -7.24
C VAL A 165 -19.43 34.92 -8.20
N ILE A 166 -18.37 35.66 -8.51
CA ILE A 166 -17.30 35.19 -9.40
C ILE A 166 -16.52 34.04 -8.75
N VAL A 167 -16.27 34.15 -7.44
CA VAL A 167 -15.58 33.09 -6.68
C VAL A 167 -16.41 31.80 -6.65
N LEU A 168 -17.74 31.91 -6.54
CA LEU A 168 -18.64 30.75 -6.62
C LEU A 168 -18.68 30.11 -8.01
N LEU A 169 -18.64 30.92 -9.08
CA LEU A 169 -18.52 30.40 -10.45
C LEU A 169 -17.19 29.67 -10.66
N LEU A 170 -16.08 30.25 -10.17
CA LEU A 170 -14.77 29.61 -10.19
C LEU A 170 -14.79 28.30 -9.39
N TYR A 171 -15.41 28.29 -8.21
CA TYR A 171 -15.61 27.08 -7.42
C TYR A 171 -16.43 26.02 -8.16
N GLY A 172 -17.49 26.40 -8.87
CA GLY A 172 -18.24 25.50 -9.74
C GLY A 172 -17.36 24.87 -10.84
N GLY A 173 -16.47 25.67 -11.45
CA GLY A 173 -15.46 25.16 -12.39
C GLY A 173 -14.45 24.20 -11.74
N LEU A 174 -14.02 24.48 -10.51
CA LEU A 174 -13.12 23.60 -9.74
C LEU A 174 -13.82 22.29 -9.34
N LEU A 175 -15.11 22.31 -9.02
CA LEU A 175 -15.90 21.10 -8.79
C LEU A 175 -16.01 20.25 -10.06
N PHE A 176 -16.22 20.88 -11.22
CA PHE A 176 -16.20 20.17 -12.50
C PHE A 176 -14.84 19.53 -12.77
N LEU A 177 -13.74 20.25 -12.53
CA LEU A 177 -12.39 19.69 -12.61
C LEU A 177 -12.16 18.55 -11.62
N THR A 178 -12.75 18.63 -10.43
CA THR A 178 -12.67 17.56 -9.42
C THR A 178 -13.36 16.30 -9.94
N TYR A 179 -14.57 16.44 -10.48
CA TYR A 179 -15.32 15.34 -11.07
C TYR A 179 -14.57 14.71 -12.25
N ARG A 180 -14.03 15.54 -13.15
CA ARG A 180 -13.22 15.09 -14.28
C ARG A 180 -11.97 14.33 -13.80
N ASN A 181 -11.15 14.93 -12.94
CA ASN A 181 -9.91 14.30 -12.48
C ASN A 181 -10.19 13.00 -11.74
N MET A 182 -11.27 12.93 -10.96
CA MET A 182 -11.64 11.72 -10.23
C MET A 182 -12.10 10.58 -11.15
N THR A 183 -12.72 10.91 -12.29
CA THR A 183 -13.20 9.91 -13.27
C THR A 183 -12.13 9.49 -14.26
N THR A 184 -11.11 10.32 -14.51
CA THR A 184 -10.00 10.01 -15.41
C THR A 184 -8.76 9.46 -14.71
N ALA A 185 -8.61 9.64 -13.40
CA ALA A 185 -7.43 9.19 -12.68
C ALA A 185 -7.31 7.65 -12.66
N PRO A 186 -6.10 7.09 -12.88
CA PRO A 186 -5.90 5.65 -12.80
C PRO A 186 -6.25 5.12 -11.42
N SER A 187 -7.16 4.15 -11.34
CA SER A 187 -7.54 3.53 -10.07
C SER A 187 -6.62 2.36 -9.75
N GLY A 188 -6.30 2.19 -8.47
CA GLY A 188 -5.57 1.04 -7.96
C GLY A 188 -6.21 0.46 -6.70
N PHE A 189 -5.78 -0.73 -6.31
CA PHE A 189 -6.18 -1.35 -5.05
C PHE A 189 -5.09 -1.23 -3.99
N ILE A 190 -4.04 -2.04 -4.12
CA ILE A 190 -2.89 -2.04 -3.23
C ILE A 190 -1.64 -1.95 -4.11
N PRO A 191 -0.72 -1.02 -3.85
CA PRO A 191 0.55 -0.95 -4.56
C PRO A 191 1.28 -2.29 -4.53
N GLU A 192 1.82 -2.67 -5.69
CA GLU A 192 2.79 -3.76 -5.75
C GLU A 192 4.02 -3.37 -4.92
N GLN A 193 4.49 -4.30 -4.09
CA GLN A 193 5.56 -4.06 -3.14
C GLN A 193 6.70 -5.03 -3.39
N ASP A 194 7.92 -4.54 -3.23
CA ASP A 194 9.07 -5.40 -3.08
C ASP A 194 8.99 -6.16 -1.74
N GLN A 195 8.67 -7.45 -1.79
CA GLN A 195 8.65 -8.33 -0.62
C GLN A 195 9.98 -9.09 -0.42
N GLY A 196 11.00 -8.78 -1.24
CA GLY A 196 12.32 -9.39 -1.20
C GLY A 196 12.44 -10.76 -1.85
N TYR A 197 11.45 -11.21 -2.62
CA TYR A 197 11.55 -12.42 -3.43
C TYR A 197 10.69 -12.35 -4.69
N LEU A 198 11.07 -13.16 -5.69
CA LEU A 198 10.34 -13.38 -6.93
C LEU A 198 9.97 -14.85 -7.04
N LEU A 199 8.83 -15.12 -7.67
CA LEU A 199 8.37 -16.47 -8.00
C LEU A 199 8.55 -16.69 -9.50
N VAL A 200 9.22 -17.77 -9.87
CA VAL A 200 9.48 -18.13 -11.26
C VAL A 200 8.75 -19.44 -11.57
N ASN A 201 7.93 -19.44 -12.61
CA ASN A 201 7.30 -20.65 -13.13
C ASN A 201 7.98 -21.03 -14.44
N VAL A 202 8.32 -22.31 -14.56
CA VAL A 202 8.94 -22.90 -15.74
C VAL A 202 8.01 -23.98 -16.29
N GLN A 203 7.61 -23.84 -17.54
CA GLN A 203 6.73 -24.77 -18.23
C GLN A 203 7.41 -25.28 -19.50
N LEU A 204 7.75 -26.57 -19.50
CA LEU A 204 8.19 -27.28 -20.69
C LEU A 204 6.96 -27.75 -21.49
N PRO A 205 7.14 -28.17 -22.76
CA PRO A 205 6.11 -28.84 -23.52
C PRO A 205 5.47 -30.00 -22.74
N ASP A 206 4.18 -30.17 -22.95
CA ASP A 206 3.38 -31.23 -22.33
C ASP A 206 4.05 -32.61 -22.44
N ALA A 207 3.92 -33.39 -21.37
CA ALA A 207 4.55 -34.71 -21.21
C ALA A 207 6.11 -34.74 -21.25
N ALA A 208 6.79 -33.59 -21.17
CA ALA A 208 8.23 -33.57 -20.91
C ALA A 208 8.57 -34.29 -19.59
N SER A 209 9.70 -35.00 -19.57
CA SER A 209 10.14 -35.74 -18.39
C SER A 209 10.67 -34.80 -17.31
N VAL A 210 10.57 -35.24 -16.05
CA VAL A 210 11.08 -34.46 -14.89
C VAL A 210 12.59 -34.24 -14.98
N GLN A 211 13.32 -35.14 -15.65
CA GLN A 211 14.75 -35.00 -15.92
C GLN A 211 15.03 -33.78 -16.80
N ARG A 212 14.29 -33.62 -17.91
CA ARG A 212 14.41 -32.44 -18.78
C ARG A 212 14.07 -31.15 -18.04
N THR A 213 13.00 -31.18 -17.25
CA THR A 213 12.62 -30.04 -16.41
C THR A 213 13.72 -29.72 -15.40
N SER A 214 14.30 -30.71 -14.74
CA SER A 214 15.42 -30.53 -13.80
C SER A 214 16.66 -29.92 -14.46
N GLU A 215 16.98 -30.31 -15.70
CA GLU A 215 18.07 -29.70 -16.48
C GLU A 215 17.82 -28.22 -16.76
N VAL A 216 16.60 -27.86 -17.18
CA VAL A 216 16.23 -26.45 -17.40
C VAL A 216 16.28 -25.66 -16.09
N MET A 217 15.78 -26.22 -14.99
CA MET A 217 15.83 -25.56 -13.67
C MET A 217 17.26 -25.32 -13.21
N LYS A 218 18.18 -26.28 -13.41
CA LYS A 218 19.61 -26.11 -13.12
C LYS A 218 20.25 -25.04 -14.00
N LYS A 219 19.90 -24.99 -15.29
CA LYS A 219 20.38 -23.93 -16.19
C LYS A 219 19.90 -22.55 -15.73
N LEU A 220 18.63 -22.45 -15.32
CA LEU A 220 18.08 -21.21 -14.75
C LEU A 220 18.81 -20.79 -13.47
N GLU A 221 19.11 -21.74 -12.58
CA GLU A 221 19.87 -21.49 -11.35
C GLU A 221 21.27 -20.93 -11.65
N ARG A 222 21.96 -21.46 -12.67
CA ARG A 222 23.25 -20.92 -13.14
C ARG A 222 23.13 -19.50 -13.68
N ILE A 223 22.10 -19.20 -14.46
CA ILE A 223 21.86 -17.84 -14.99
C ILE A 223 21.63 -16.84 -13.85
N VAL A 224 20.85 -17.24 -12.85
CA VAL A 224 20.43 -16.37 -11.74
C VAL A 224 21.57 -16.15 -10.74
N LEU A 225 22.22 -17.23 -10.27
CA LEU A 225 23.24 -17.16 -9.23
C LEU A 225 24.63 -16.84 -9.79
N GLY A 226 24.90 -17.19 -11.04
CA GLY A 226 26.22 -17.05 -11.66
C GLY A 226 27.17 -18.17 -11.27
N ASP A 227 28.07 -18.53 -12.18
CA ASP A 227 29.01 -19.65 -11.99
C ASP A 227 30.19 -19.26 -11.07
N ASP A 228 30.57 -17.98 -11.03
CA ASP A 228 31.78 -17.48 -10.34
C ASP A 228 31.48 -16.74 -9.02
N THR A 229 30.22 -16.68 -8.58
CA THR A 229 29.79 -15.93 -7.39
C THR A 229 29.96 -16.71 -6.08
N GLY A 230 30.18 -18.03 -6.16
CA GLY A 230 30.17 -18.94 -5.01
C GLY A 230 28.77 -19.24 -4.44
N LEU A 231 27.72 -18.64 -5.01
CA LEU A 231 26.33 -18.89 -4.60
C LEU A 231 25.77 -20.17 -5.24
N TYR A 232 26.12 -20.42 -6.50
CA TYR A 232 25.75 -21.67 -7.18
C TYR A 232 26.54 -22.85 -6.61
N LYS A 233 25.84 -23.83 -6.04
CA LYS A 233 26.43 -25.02 -5.41
C LYS A 233 26.47 -26.25 -6.33
N GLY A 234 26.00 -26.12 -7.56
CA GLY A 234 26.01 -27.21 -8.54
C GLY A 234 27.39 -27.41 -9.19
N PRO A 235 27.50 -28.40 -10.10
CA PRO A 235 28.76 -28.65 -10.82
C PRO A 235 29.14 -27.43 -11.66
N ALA A 236 30.39 -26.98 -11.50
CA ALA A 236 30.92 -25.82 -12.21
C ALA A 236 30.89 -26.03 -13.74
N ALA A 237 30.74 -24.93 -14.49
CA ALA A 237 30.71 -24.93 -15.95
C ALA A 237 31.90 -25.69 -16.53
N THR A 238 31.63 -26.72 -17.35
CA THR A 238 32.66 -27.51 -18.02
C THR A 238 33.37 -26.69 -19.10
N ARG A 239 34.61 -27.04 -19.46
CA ARG A 239 35.41 -26.32 -20.47
C ARG A 239 34.69 -26.30 -21.82
N GLY A 240 34.14 -25.15 -22.22
CA GLY A 240 33.37 -24.95 -23.46
C GLY A 240 31.92 -24.49 -23.23
N GLU A 241 31.41 -24.54 -22.00
CA GLU A 241 30.10 -23.99 -21.65
C GLU A 241 30.15 -22.47 -21.41
N LYS A 242 29.07 -21.77 -21.76
CA LYS A 242 28.90 -20.35 -21.47
C LYS A 242 28.90 -20.13 -19.96
N ARG A 243 29.68 -19.15 -19.50
CA ARG A 243 29.72 -18.72 -18.10
C ARG A 243 28.71 -17.60 -17.86
N TYR A 244 28.03 -17.66 -16.72
CA TYR A 244 27.07 -16.63 -16.32
C TYR A 244 27.61 -15.82 -15.14
N GLU A 245 27.50 -14.50 -15.24
CA GLU A 245 27.92 -13.56 -14.18
C GLU A 245 26.97 -13.54 -12.97
N GLY A 246 25.75 -14.07 -13.14
CA GLY A 246 24.67 -13.98 -12.14
C GLY A 246 23.92 -12.64 -12.21
N ILE A 247 22.71 -12.62 -11.66
CA ILE A 247 21.89 -11.41 -11.61
C ILE A 247 22.28 -10.61 -10.35
N PRO A 248 22.75 -9.36 -10.50
CA PRO A 248 23.16 -8.55 -9.36
C PRO A 248 22.02 -8.37 -8.36
N GLY A 249 22.32 -8.72 -7.10
CA GLY A 249 21.50 -8.56 -5.90
C GLY A 249 20.36 -9.56 -5.71
N VAL A 250 20.42 -10.67 -6.42
CA VAL A 250 19.90 -11.96 -5.92
C VAL A 250 20.80 -12.46 -4.79
N ALA A 251 20.19 -13.03 -3.75
CA ALA A 251 20.88 -13.66 -2.62
C ALA A 251 20.91 -15.18 -2.75
N ASP A 252 19.79 -15.80 -3.12
CA ASP A 252 19.65 -17.26 -3.23
C ASP A 252 18.51 -17.63 -4.19
N MET A 253 18.49 -18.88 -4.66
CA MET A 253 17.42 -19.42 -5.49
C MET A 253 17.08 -20.85 -5.07
N LEU A 254 15.81 -21.07 -4.68
CA LEU A 254 15.28 -22.40 -4.43
C LEU A 254 14.54 -22.90 -5.65
N SER A 255 15.03 -23.94 -6.32
CA SER A 255 14.40 -24.55 -7.49
C SER A 255 13.74 -25.90 -7.16
N ILE A 256 12.52 -26.13 -7.66
CA ILE A 256 11.74 -27.36 -7.47
C ILE A 256 11.21 -27.81 -8.84
N ALA A 257 11.69 -28.96 -9.32
CA ALA A 257 11.21 -29.57 -10.56
C ALA A 257 10.09 -30.57 -10.28
N GLY A 258 9.08 -30.62 -11.16
CA GLY A 258 7.94 -31.54 -11.07
C GLY A 258 6.71 -30.97 -10.35
N THR A 259 6.77 -29.72 -9.87
CA THR A 259 5.70 -29.08 -9.10
C THR A 259 5.50 -27.63 -9.54
N SER A 260 4.25 -27.24 -9.74
CA SER A 260 3.84 -25.84 -9.92
C SER A 260 3.10 -25.34 -8.69
N PHE A 261 3.69 -24.37 -7.98
CA PHE A 261 3.02 -23.74 -6.82
C PHE A 261 1.85 -22.83 -7.25
N LEU A 262 1.90 -22.27 -8.46
CA LEU A 262 0.82 -21.42 -8.98
C LEU A 262 -0.50 -22.17 -9.08
N LEU A 263 -0.46 -23.41 -9.55
CA LEU A 263 -1.62 -24.31 -9.66
C LEU A 263 -1.77 -25.26 -8.48
N SER A 264 -0.78 -25.32 -7.57
CA SER A 264 -0.71 -26.33 -6.51
C SER A 264 -0.83 -27.75 -7.07
N THR A 265 -0.11 -28.03 -8.17
CA THR A 265 -0.18 -29.31 -8.90
C THR A 265 1.19 -29.90 -9.15
N ASN A 266 1.24 -31.22 -9.28
CA ASN A 266 2.45 -31.97 -9.61
C ASN A 266 2.37 -32.46 -11.05
N ALA A 267 3.31 -32.05 -11.89
CA ALA A 267 3.43 -32.51 -13.26
C ALA A 267 4.89 -32.48 -13.70
N SER A 268 5.32 -33.48 -14.46
CA SER A 268 6.73 -33.68 -14.82
C SER A 268 7.33 -32.53 -15.63
N HIS A 269 6.52 -31.84 -16.43
CA HIS A 269 6.93 -30.74 -17.31
C HIS A 269 6.88 -29.35 -16.64
N LEU A 270 6.49 -29.28 -15.36
CA LEU A 270 6.37 -28.03 -14.61
C LEU A 270 7.50 -27.90 -13.59
N GLY A 271 7.99 -26.68 -13.38
CA GLY A 271 8.93 -26.34 -12.34
C GLY A 271 8.60 -24.99 -11.72
N THR A 272 8.92 -24.84 -10.44
CA THR A 272 8.82 -23.56 -9.71
C THR A 272 10.17 -23.23 -9.12
N ALA A 273 10.56 -21.96 -9.16
CA ALA A 273 11.67 -21.46 -8.37
C ALA A 273 11.29 -20.21 -7.57
N PHE A 274 11.89 -20.07 -6.40
CA PHE A 274 11.82 -18.88 -5.57
C PHE A 274 13.17 -18.19 -5.58
N VAL A 275 13.24 -16.99 -6.14
CA VAL A 275 14.45 -16.18 -6.21
C VAL A 275 14.41 -15.19 -5.06
N THR A 276 15.26 -15.38 -4.06
CA THR A 276 15.35 -14.50 -2.90
C THR A 276 16.32 -13.36 -3.19
N LEU A 277 15.89 -12.13 -2.98
CA LEU A 277 16.70 -10.93 -3.19
C LEU A 277 17.53 -10.62 -1.93
N LYS A 278 18.64 -9.89 -2.09
CA LYS A 278 19.47 -9.43 -0.95
C LYS A 278 18.65 -8.59 0.04
N PRO A 279 19.04 -8.47 1.32
CA PRO A 279 18.39 -7.53 2.23
C PRO A 279 18.36 -6.11 1.65
N PHE A 280 17.34 -5.30 1.98
CA PHE A 280 17.16 -3.96 1.43
C PHE A 280 18.41 -3.07 1.60
N ALA A 281 19.11 -3.16 2.74
CA ALA A 281 20.30 -2.37 3.02
C ALA A 281 21.48 -2.65 2.06
N ASP A 282 21.53 -3.84 1.48
CA ASP A 282 22.65 -4.29 0.62
C ASP A 282 22.36 -4.07 -0.88
N ARG A 283 21.18 -3.56 -1.22
CA ARG A 283 20.77 -3.30 -2.61
C ARG A 283 21.31 -1.93 -3.05
N LYS A 284 22.01 -1.89 -4.19
CA LYS A 284 22.49 -0.64 -4.80
C LYS A 284 21.48 -0.15 -5.83
N GLY A 285 20.93 1.06 -5.68
CA GLY A 285 20.02 1.70 -6.64
C GLY A 285 18.83 2.38 -5.96
N ARG A 286 17.95 3.02 -6.74
CA ARG A 286 16.61 3.42 -6.24
C ARG A 286 15.89 2.14 -5.82
N HIS A 287 15.51 2.08 -4.54
CA HIS A 287 14.86 0.90 -3.94
C HIS A 287 13.46 0.64 -4.49
N GLU A 288 12.83 1.68 -5.05
CA GLU A 288 11.56 1.61 -5.76
C GLU A 288 11.74 0.73 -7.00
N GLU A 289 11.00 -0.37 -7.08
CA GLU A 289 10.95 -1.28 -8.24
C GLU A 289 12.21 -2.13 -8.48
N TYR A 290 13.07 -2.30 -7.46
CA TYR A 290 14.24 -3.16 -7.58
C TYR A 290 13.88 -4.60 -8.02
N ASP A 291 12.84 -5.16 -7.42
CA ASP A 291 12.29 -6.47 -7.78
C ASP A 291 11.75 -6.51 -9.22
N ALA A 292 11.13 -5.43 -9.72
CA ALA A 292 10.65 -5.33 -11.10
C ALA A 292 11.83 -5.27 -12.10
N VAL A 293 12.91 -4.57 -11.76
CA VAL A 293 14.14 -4.53 -12.59
C VAL A 293 14.80 -5.91 -12.66
N VAL A 294 14.90 -6.59 -11.51
CA VAL A 294 15.43 -7.96 -11.45
C VAL A 294 14.52 -8.92 -12.24
N ALA A 295 13.21 -8.81 -12.10
CA ALA A 295 12.24 -9.62 -12.84
C ALA A 295 12.36 -9.40 -14.36
N ALA A 296 12.41 -8.15 -14.82
CA ALA A 296 12.56 -7.82 -16.24
C ALA A 296 13.89 -8.37 -16.81
N ARG A 297 14.98 -8.25 -16.06
CA ARG A 297 16.28 -8.83 -16.45
C ARG A 297 16.22 -10.35 -16.52
N LEU A 298 15.58 -10.99 -15.55
CA LEU A 298 15.43 -12.45 -15.51
C LEU A 298 14.58 -12.96 -16.68
N ILE A 299 13.47 -12.29 -17.00
CA ILE A 299 12.62 -12.61 -18.16
C ILE A 299 13.45 -12.53 -19.45
N ARG A 300 14.19 -11.43 -19.63
CA ARG A 300 15.03 -11.24 -20.81
C ARG A 300 16.09 -12.33 -20.96
N LEU A 301 16.89 -12.57 -19.91
CA LEU A 301 17.96 -13.58 -19.95
C LEU A 301 17.40 -14.99 -20.14
N SER A 302 16.26 -15.31 -19.51
CA SER A 302 15.61 -16.61 -19.69
C SER A 302 15.15 -16.79 -21.14
N GLY A 303 14.62 -15.75 -21.78
CA GLY A 303 14.21 -15.79 -23.19
C GLY A 303 15.37 -15.88 -24.18
N GLU A 304 16.55 -15.39 -23.82
CA GLU A 304 17.76 -15.47 -24.65
C GLU A 304 18.49 -16.82 -24.50
N GLU A 305 18.41 -17.45 -23.33
CA GLU A 305 19.24 -18.62 -22.99
C GLU A 305 18.47 -19.94 -22.90
N ILE A 306 17.17 -19.93 -22.59
CA ILE A 306 16.39 -21.14 -22.33
C ILE A 306 15.55 -21.48 -23.55
N ASP A 307 16.02 -22.44 -24.34
CA ASP A 307 15.27 -23.00 -25.46
C ASP A 307 14.30 -24.09 -24.98
N GLY A 308 13.09 -24.09 -25.54
CA GLY A 308 12.12 -25.17 -25.33
C GLY A 308 11.44 -25.20 -23.96
N ALA A 309 11.46 -24.09 -23.21
CA ALA A 309 10.61 -23.89 -22.04
C ALA A 309 10.13 -22.44 -21.95
N ILE A 310 8.91 -22.25 -21.44
CA ILE A 310 8.35 -20.94 -21.13
C ILE A 310 8.69 -20.61 -19.68
N VAL A 311 9.46 -19.55 -19.48
CA VAL A 311 9.80 -19.05 -18.14
C VAL A 311 9.02 -17.77 -17.88
N THR A 312 8.23 -17.76 -16.81
CA THR A 312 7.45 -16.59 -16.40
C THR A 312 7.82 -16.20 -14.98
N VAL A 313 8.02 -14.89 -14.75
CA VAL A 313 8.47 -14.35 -13.48
C VAL A 313 7.35 -13.49 -12.89
N PHE A 314 7.03 -13.74 -11.62
CA PHE A 314 6.04 -13.02 -10.84
C PHE A 314 6.71 -12.32 -9.68
N ARG A 315 6.21 -11.12 -9.40
CA ARG A 315 6.45 -10.46 -8.13
C ARG A 315 5.65 -11.16 -7.04
N ALA A 316 6.08 -11.00 -5.81
CA ALA A 316 5.35 -11.49 -4.66
C ALA A 316 3.98 -10.80 -4.53
N PRO A 317 2.94 -11.50 -4.04
CA PRO A 317 1.66 -10.86 -3.75
C PRO A 317 1.83 -9.80 -2.65
N PRO A 318 1.19 -8.61 -2.77
CA PRO A 318 1.26 -7.55 -1.76
C PRO A 318 0.77 -7.96 -0.37
N ILE A 319 -0.17 -8.92 -0.31
CA ILE A 319 -0.65 -9.51 0.93
C ILE A 319 -0.48 -11.02 0.86
N ARG A 320 0.27 -11.57 1.81
CA ARG A 320 0.45 -13.02 1.95
C ARG A 320 -0.90 -13.68 2.25
N GLY A 321 -1.22 -14.73 1.49
CA GLY A 321 -2.46 -15.51 1.65
C GLY A 321 -3.64 -15.03 0.81
N LEU A 322 -3.52 -13.92 0.06
CA LEU A 322 -4.56 -13.44 -0.87
C LEU A 322 -4.26 -13.74 -2.35
N GLY A 323 -3.30 -14.62 -2.60
CA GLY A 323 -2.91 -15.07 -3.93
C GLY A 323 -1.54 -15.75 -3.89
N ASN A 324 -1.23 -16.50 -4.95
CA ASN A 324 0.06 -17.20 -5.07
C ASN A 324 1.12 -16.36 -5.81
N ALA A 325 0.70 -15.35 -6.56
CA ALA A 325 1.56 -14.46 -7.34
C ALA A 325 0.98 -13.04 -7.33
N GLY A 326 1.84 -12.04 -7.59
CA GLY A 326 1.41 -10.67 -7.87
C GLY A 326 0.66 -10.55 -9.20
N GLY A 327 0.04 -9.39 -9.42
CA GLY A 327 -0.82 -9.13 -10.57
C GLY A 327 -2.28 -9.56 -10.33
N PHE A 328 -2.94 -10.01 -11.40
CA PHE A 328 -4.34 -10.41 -11.40
C PHE A 328 -4.53 -11.84 -11.91
N LYS A 329 -5.68 -12.41 -11.57
CA LYS A 329 -6.10 -13.74 -12.00
C LYS A 329 -7.55 -13.74 -12.44
N LEU A 330 -7.77 -14.15 -13.68
CA LEU A 330 -9.07 -14.27 -14.31
C LEU A 330 -9.40 -15.76 -14.51
N GLN A 331 -10.59 -16.18 -14.13
CA GLN A 331 -11.09 -17.53 -14.37
C GLN A 331 -11.98 -17.50 -15.60
N VAL A 332 -11.55 -18.15 -16.68
CA VAL A 332 -12.37 -18.36 -17.87
C VAL A 332 -13.24 -19.58 -17.62
N GLU A 333 -14.56 -19.43 -17.68
CA GLU A 333 -15.52 -20.47 -17.33
C GLU A 333 -16.27 -21.00 -18.55
N GLN A 334 -16.55 -22.30 -18.52
CA GLN A 334 -17.46 -22.92 -19.47
C GLN A 334 -18.83 -23.14 -18.83
N ARG A 335 -19.81 -22.31 -19.23
CA ARG A 335 -21.20 -22.40 -18.77
C ARG A 335 -22.01 -23.18 -19.81
N GLY A 336 -22.25 -24.47 -19.54
CA GLY A 336 -22.99 -25.35 -20.44
C GLY A 336 -22.30 -26.69 -20.65
N PHE A 337 -22.29 -27.18 -21.89
CA PHE A 337 -21.59 -28.42 -22.24
C PHE A 337 -20.09 -28.27 -22.01
N VAL A 338 -19.48 -29.25 -21.33
CA VAL A 338 -18.05 -29.24 -20.99
C VAL A 338 -17.26 -29.82 -22.14
N ASP A 339 -16.49 -28.97 -22.80
CA ASP A 339 -15.52 -29.32 -23.83
C ASP A 339 -14.18 -28.66 -23.48
N LEU A 340 -13.28 -29.50 -22.98
CA LEU A 340 -11.97 -29.09 -22.44
C LEU A 340 -11.07 -28.49 -23.53
N ALA A 341 -11.20 -28.95 -24.78
CA ALA A 341 -10.42 -28.43 -25.90
C ALA A 341 -10.92 -27.04 -26.32
N GLU A 342 -12.25 -26.86 -26.38
CA GLU A 342 -12.84 -25.55 -26.69
C GLU A 342 -12.56 -24.52 -25.57
N LEU A 343 -12.53 -24.96 -24.31
CA LEU A 343 -12.11 -24.11 -23.19
C LEU A 343 -10.67 -23.61 -23.36
N GLN A 344 -9.73 -24.48 -23.75
CA GLN A 344 -8.35 -24.08 -24.01
C GLN A 344 -8.27 -23.06 -25.16
N LYS A 345 -9.00 -23.32 -26.25
CA LYS A 345 -9.05 -22.42 -27.41
C LYS A 345 -9.63 -21.05 -27.05
N SER A 346 -10.75 -21.03 -26.32
CA SER A 346 -11.38 -19.79 -25.83
C SER A 346 -10.45 -19.00 -24.91
N THR A 347 -9.76 -19.69 -24.01
CA THR A 347 -8.76 -19.09 -23.10
C THR A 347 -7.60 -18.47 -23.88
N ASN A 348 -7.06 -19.18 -24.87
CA ASN A 348 -6.00 -18.69 -25.73
C ASN A 348 -6.44 -17.49 -26.58
N GLN A 349 -7.71 -17.46 -27.01
CA GLN A 349 -8.28 -16.32 -27.72
C GLN A 349 -8.35 -15.08 -26.81
N VAL A 350 -8.81 -15.23 -25.56
CA VAL A 350 -8.81 -14.14 -24.58
C VAL A 350 -7.39 -13.60 -24.38
N ILE A 351 -6.39 -14.47 -24.23
CA ILE A 351 -4.98 -14.07 -24.11
C ILE A 351 -4.50 -13.33 -25.37
N ALA A 352 -4.85 -13.81 -26.56
CA ALA A 352 -4.45 -13.20 -27.82
C ALA A 352 -5.08 -11.81 -28.02
N GLU A 353 -6.34 -11.64 -27.62
CA GLU A 353 -7.02 -10.35 -27.64
C GLU A 353 -6.44 -9.39 -26.61
N ALA A 354 -6.16 -9.85 -25.39
CA ALA A 354 -5.60 -8.99 -24.35
C ALA A 354 -4.15 -8.57 -24.66
N ARG A 355 -3.37 -9.37 -25.40
CA ARG A 355 -2.04 -8.97 -25.90
C ARG A 355 -2.09 -7.82 -26.92
N GLN A 356 -3.23 -7.57 -27.55
CA GLN A 356 -3.43 -6.44 -28.45
C GLN A 356 -3.80 -5.15 -27.72
N ALA A 357 -4.07 -5.20 -26.40
CA ALA A 357 -4.37 -4.01 -25.61
C ALA A 357 -3.12 -3.13 -25.48
N THR A 358 -3.19 -1.94 -26.07
CA THR A 358 -2.11 -0.94 -26.06
C THR A 358 -2.58 0.36 -25.45
N GLN A 359 -1.70 1.00 -24.69
CA GLN A 359 -1.94 2.30 -24.08
C GLN A 359 -2.20 3.36 -25.16
N PRO A 360 -3.20 4.24 -25.00
CA PRO A 360 -3.55 5.24 -26.01
C PRO A 360 -2.43 6.25 -26.32
N GLU A 361 -1.60 6.58 -25.33
CA GLU A 361 -0.59 7.65 -25.45
C GLU A 361 0.79 7.14 -25.90
N THR A 362 1.20 5.97 -25.41
CA THR A 362 2.55 5.43 -25.63
C THR A 362 2.58 4.30 -26.65
N MET A 363 1.40 3.76 -27.03
CA MET A 363 1.24 2.57 -27.86
C MET A 363 1.95 1.32 -27.31
N ALA A 364 2.38 1.38 -26.04
CA ALA A 364 3.00 0.29 -25.30
C ALA A 364 1.93 -0.71 -24.84
N PRO A 365 2.29 -1.99 -24.62
CA PRO A 365 1.34 -2.98 -24.11
C PRO A 365 0.79 -2.57 -22.73
N GLU A 366 -0.51 -2.74 -22.51
CA GLU A 366 -1.14 -2.51 -21.19
C GLU A 366 -0.90 -3.65 -20.22
N LEU A 367 -0.68 -4.86 -20.75
CA LEU A 367 -0.61 -6.10 -20.01
C LEU A 367 0.69 -6.82 -20.33
N VAL A 368 1.32 -7.40 -19.32
CA VAL A 368 2.54 -8.19 -19.46
C VAL A 368 2.39 -9.54 -18.78
N GLY A 369 3.16 -10.52 -19.27
CA GLY A 369 3.23 -11.84 -18.64
C GLY A 369 1.89 -12.59 -18.66
N LEU A 370 1.04 -12.39 -19.67
CA LEU A 370 -0.22 -13.13 -19.84
C LEU A 370 0.04 -14.58 -20.24
N PHE A 371 -0.42 -15.50 -19.41
CA PHE A 371 -0.27 -16.93 -19.63
C PHE A 371 -1.38 -17.75 -18.95
N THR A 372 -1.54 -18.98 -19.43
CA THR A 372 -2.31 -20.02 -18.77
C THR A 372 -1.47 -21.28 -18.70
N ILE A 373 -1.55 -21.99 -17.59
CA ILE A 373 -0.91 -23.31 -17.42
C ILE A 373 -1.92 -24.43 -17.79
N TYR A 374 -3.18 -24.08 -18.08
CA TYR A 374 -4.18 -25.05 -18.51
C TYR A 374 -3.86 -25.56 -19.92
N SER A 375 -3.71 -26.88 -20.04
CA SER A 375 -3.63 -27.58 -21.32
C SER A 375 -4.59 -28.75 -21.31
N ALA A 376 -5.42 -28.88 -22.34
CA ALA A 376 -6.27 -30.02 -22.61
C ALA A 376 -5.64 -31.01 -23.60
N GLN A 377 -4.46 -30.69 -24.14
CA GLN A 377 -3.79 -31.45 -25.19
C GLN A 377 -2.61 -32.29 -24.69
N THR A 378 -2.48 -32.48 -23.37
CA THR A 378 -1.38 -33.28 -22.83
C THR A 378 -1.52 -34.75 -23.28
N PRO A 379 -0.47 -35.35 -23.85
CA PRO A 379 -0.50 -36.76 -24.25
C PRO A 379 -0.72 -37.70 -23.06
N GLN A 380 -1.65 -38.64 -23.21
CA GLN A 380 -1.97 -39.69 -22.22
C GLN A 380 -2.13 -41.04 -22.92
N LEU A 381 -2.02 -42.13 -22.16
CA LEU A 381 -2.27 -43.48 -22.65
C LEU A 381 -3.59 -43.99 -22.06
N TYR A 382 -4.55 -44.31 -22.91
CA TYR A 382 -5.79 -44.97 -22.50
C TYR A 382 -5.63 -46.48 -22.67
N VAL A 383 -5.75 -47.21 -21.56
CA VAL A 383 -5.71 -48.67 -21.54
C VAL A 383 -7.15 -49.19 -21.52
N ASP A 384 -7.62 -49.67 -22.66
CA ASP A 384 -8.96 -50.23 -22.82
C ASP A 384 -8.92 -51.74 -22.57
N ILE A 385 -9.48 -52.19 -21.45
CA ILE A 385 -9.54 -53.62 -21.10
C ILE A 385 -10.76 -54.24 -21.75
N ASP A 386 -10.53 -55.19 -22.66
CA ASP A 386 -11.60 -55.90 -23.34
C ASP A 386 -12.18 -56.98 -22.42
N ARG A 387 -13.35 -56.65 -21.86
CA ARG A 387 -14.11 -57.54 -20.98
C ARG A 387 -14.40 -58.90 -21.62
N THR A 388 -14.66 -58.90 -22.93
CA THR A 388 -14.97 -60.12 -23.70
C THR A 388 -13.76 -61.04 -23.79
N GLN A 389 -12.56 -60.46 -23.99
CA GLN A 389 -11.31 -61.23 -24.02
C GLN A 389 -10.90 -61.73 -22.65
N CYS A 390 -11.10 -60.92 -21.60
CA CYS A 390 -10.90 -61.35 -20.22
C CYS A 390 -11.72 -62.61 -19.91
N GLU A 391 -13.02 -62.60 -20.23
CA GLU A 391 -13.90 -63.75 -19.98
C GLU A 391 -13.49 -64.99 -20.78
N LYS A 392 -13.17 -64.84 -22.08
CA LYS A 392 -12.71 -65.95 -22.94
C LYS A 392 -11.42 -66.61 -22.44
N LEU A 393 -10.48 -65.82 -21.92
CA LEU A 393 -9.19 -66.29 -21.43
C LEU A 393 -9.22 -66.68 -19.95
N GLY A 394 -10.38 -66.53 -19.29
CA GLY A 394 -10.58 -66.84 -17.88
C GLY A 394 -9.83 -65.90 -16.93
N VAL A 395 -9.58 -64.65 -17.34
CA VAL A 395 -8.90 -63.62 -16.54
C VAL A 395 -9.94 -62.78 -15.81
N ASP A 396 -9.82 -62.64 -14.49
CA ASP A 396 -10.67 -61.74 -13.72
C ASP A 396 -10.31 -60.27 -14.01
N MET A 397 -11.32 -59.42 -14.19
CA MET A 397 -11.09 -58.00 -14.47
C MET A 397 -10.38 -57.29 -13.31
N GLN A 398 -10.69 -57.65 -12.07
CA GLN A 398 -10.05 -57.09 -10.89
C GLN A 398 -8.56 -57.45 -10.86
N ASP A 399 -8.20 -58.69 -11.17
CA ASP A 399 -6.79 -59.11 -11.24
C ASP A 399 -6.01 -58.33 -12.30
N ALA A 400 -6.65 -57.98 -13.43
CA ALA A 400 -6.05 -57.14 -14.46
C ALA A 400 -5.87 -55.68 -13.98
N PHE A 401 -6.86 -55.11 -13.31
CA PHE A 401 -6.76 -53.76 -12.72
C PHE A 401 -5.71 -53.70 -11.61
N ASP A 402 -5.68 -54.67 -10.70
CA ASP A 402 -4.72 -54.76 -9.59
C ASP A 402 -3.30 -54.91 -10.13
N THR A 403 -3.11 -55.73 -11.17
CA THR A 403 -1.80 -55.85 -11.85
C THR A 403 -1.36 -54.51 -12.43
N LEU A 404 -2.24 -53.79 -13.14
CA LEU A 404 -1.91 -52.45 -13.64
C LEU A 404 -1.60 -51.46 -12.51
N GLN A 405 -2.40 -51.48 -11.43
CA GLN A 405 -2.24 -50.58 -10.29
C GLN A 405 -0.91 -50.81 -9.54
N VAL A 406 -0.54 -52.07 -9.31
CA VAL A 406 0.70 -52.44 -8.61
C VAL A 406 1.94 -52.17 -9.47
N TYR A 407 1.91 -52.51 -10.77
CA TYR A 407 3.10 -52.38 -11.63
C TYR A 407 3.31 -50.98 -12.20
N MET A 408 2.26 -50.32 -12.69
CA MET A 408 2.36 -49.00 -13.33
C MET A 408 2.18 -47.85 -12.33
N GLY A 409 1.45 -48.10 -11.25
CA GLY A 409 1.23 -47.15 -10.17
C GLY A 409 2.07 -47.45 -8.93
N THR A 410 1.50 -47.10 -7.78
CA THR A 410 2.04 -47.39 -6.46
C THR A 410 0.91 -47.97 -5.62
N TYR A 411 1.09 -49.16 -5.08
CA TYR A 411 0.09 -49.84 -4.24
C TYR A 411 0.53 -49.83 -2.78
N TYR A 412 -0.26 -49.19 -1.92
CA TYR A 412 -0.03 -49.19 -0.48
C TYR A 412 -0.47 -50.53 0.13
N VAL A 413 0.45 -51.20 0.84
CA VAL A 413 0.18 -52.51 1.44
C VAL A 413 -0.13 -52.38 2.93
N ASN A 414 0.82 -51.84 3.70
CA ASN A 414 0.70 -51.72 5.15
C ASN A 414 1.71 -50.71 5.71
N LEU A 415 1.74 -50.63 7.04
CA LEU A 415 2.73 -49.86 7.78
C LEU A 415 3.75 -50.79 8.42
N PHE A 416 4.99 -50.31 8.55
CA PHE A 416 6.00 -50.98 9.36
C PHE A 416 6.72 -49.98 10.27
N ASN A 417 7.14 -50.41 11.46
CA ASN A 417 7.86 -49.55 12.39
C ASN A 417 9.37 -49.72 12.23
N LYS A 418 10.09 -48.61 12.05
CA LYS A 418 11.55 -48.57 12.06
C LYS A 418 12.02 -47.28 12.74
N PHE A 419 12.94 -47.42 13.69
CA PHE A 419 13.51 -46.30 14.44
C PHE A 419 12.47 -45.52 15.27
N GLY A 420 11.46 -46.21 15.81
CA GLY A 420 10.37 -45.57 16.58
C GLY A 420 9.43 -44.72 15.73
N ARG A 421 9.51 -44.83 14.40
CA ARG A 421 8.64 -44.17 13.44
C ARG A 421 7.92 -45.21 12.59
N THR A 422 6.65 -44.95 12.31
CA THR A 422 5.83 -45.78 11.43
C THR A 422 5.99 -45.30 9.99
N TRP A 423 6.37 -46.19 9.09
CA TRP A 423 6.62 -45.93 7.68
C TRP A 423 5.61 -46.70 6.81
N GLN A 424 5.27 -46.16 5.64
CA GLN A 424 4.41 -46.83 4.67
C GLN A 424 5.23 -47.83 3.83
N VAL A 425 4.67 -49.01 3.59
CA VAL A 425 5.17 -49.99 2.63
C VAL A 425 4.35 -49.87 1.36
N ASN A 426 4.99 -49.38 0.31
CA ASN A 426 4.40 -49.19 -1.01
C ASN A 426 5.09 -50.11 -2.02
N LEU A 427 4.32 -50.84 -2.82
CA LEU A 427 4.80 -51.66 -3.92
C LEU A 427 4.67 -50.90 -5.24
N SER A 428 5.72 -50.96 -6.06
CA SER A 428 5.74 -50.43 -7.43
C SER A 428 6.78 -51.22 -8.23
N ALA A 429 6.62 -51.31 -9.54
CA ALA A 429 7.63 -51.95 -10.39
C ALA A 429 8.89 -51.08 -10.50
N ASP A 430 10.05 -51.73 -10.68
CA ASP A 430 11.29 -51.07 -11.04
C ASP A 430 11.10 -50.16 -12.26
N GLN A 431 11.74 -49.00 -12.26
CA GLN A 431 11.56 -47.96 -13.29
C GLN A 431 11.69 -48.50 -14.73
N LYS A 432 12.66 -49.39 -14.98
CA LYS A 432 12.92 -49.99 -16.31
C LYS A 432 11.73 -50.75 -16.91
N TYR A 433 10.77 -51.20 -16.10
CA TYR A 433 9.61 -51.98 -16.54
C TYR A 433 8.32 -51.16 -16.65
N ARG A 434 8.37 -49.84 -16.43
CA ARG A 434 7.20 -48.95 -16.44
C ARG A 434 7.39 -47.64 -17.20
N THR A 435 8.40 -47.57 -18.07
CA THR A 435 8.72 -46.38 -18.87
C THR A 435 8.15 -46.40 -20.29
N ASP A 436 7.75 -47.57 -20.79
CA ASP A 436 7.38 -47.79 -22.18
C ASP A 436 6.13 -48.68 -22.27
N GLU A 437 5.25 -48.37 -23.22
CA GLU A 437 4.03 -49.12 -23.53
C GLU A 437 4.32 -50.62 -23.78
N ARG A 438 5.48 -50.94 -24.36
CA ARG A 438 5.88 -52.33 -24.65
C ARG A 438 5.89 -53.19 -23.38
N TYR A 439 6.36 -52.65 -22.27
CA TYR A 439 6.41 -53.39 -21.00
C TYR A 439 5.03 -53.55 -20.38
N LEU A 440 4.14 -52.56 -20.55
CA LEU A 440 2.76 -52.65 -20.10
C LEU A 440 2.05 -53.85 -20.74
N LYS A 441 2.24 -54.09 -22.04
CA LYS A 441 1.67 -55.25 -22.75
C LYS A 441 2.27 -56.59 -22.31
N MET A 442 3.49 -56.60 -21.79
CA MET A 442 4.20 -57.79 -21.32
C MET A 442 3.86 -58.20 -19.89
N LEU A 443 3.26 -57.31 -19.09
CA LEU A 443 2.77 -57.64 -17.76
C LEU A 443 1.82 -58.83 -17.84
N LYS A 444 1.89 -59.75 -16.89
CA LYS A 444 1.10 -60.98 -16.93
C LYS A 444 0.14 -61.06 -15.76
N VAL A 445 -1.09 -61.45 -16.05
CA VAL A 445 -2.16 -61.72 -15.09
C VAL A 445 -2.39 -63.22 -15.04
N ARG A 446 -2.69 -63.76 -13.87
CA ARG A 446 -3.04 -65.17 -13.73
C ARG A 446 -4.50 -65.38 -14.13
N ASN A 447 -4.78 -66.42 -14.92
CA ASN A 447 -6.15 -66.82 -15.22
C ASN A 447 -6.65 -67.92 -14.26
N THR A 448 -7.94 -68.22 -14.31
CA THR A 448 -8.61 -69.27 -13.51
C THR A 448 -8.03 -70.67 -13.74
N LEU A 449 -7.44 -70.92 -14.92
CA LEU A 449 -6.72 -72.17 -15.26
C LEU A 449 -5.28 -72.21 -14.72
N GLY A 450 -4.84 -71.20 -13.97
CA GLY A 450 -3.51 -71.10 -13.36
C GLY A 450 -2.40 -70.65 -14.31
N SER A 451 -2.70 -70.42 -15.58
CA SER A 451 -1.77 -69.95 -16.61
C SER A 451 -1.60 -68.43 -16.55
N MET A 452 -0.44 -67.93 -17.00
CA MET A 452 -0.14 -66.48 -17.04
C MET A 452 -0.45 -65.91 -18.42
N VAL A 453 -1.42 -65.00 -18.49
CA VAL A 453 -1.86 -64.33 -19.71
C VAL A 453 -1.25 -62.92 -19.76
N PRO A 454 -0.57 -62.51 -20.84
CA PRO A 454 -0.07 -61.15 -20.98
C PRO A 454 -1.22 -60.14 -21.12
N LEU A 455 -1.10 -58.97 -20.49
CA LEU A 455 -2.10 -57.90 -20.56
C LEU A 455 -2.35 -57.44 -21.99
N GLY A 456 -1.35 -57.49 -22.87
CA GLY A 456 -1.54 -57.18 -24.29
C GLY A 456 -2.52 -58.11 -25.03
N ALA A 457 -2.89 -59.27 -24.47
CA ALA A 457 -3.92 -60.15 -25.03
C ALA A 457 -5.35 -59.76 -24.62
N VAL A 458 -5.49 -59.01 -23.52
CA VAL A 458 -6.79 -58.63 -22.92
C VAL A 458 -7.01 -57.11 -22.87
N ALA A 459 -6.00 -56.30 -23.22
CA ALA A 459 -6.07 -54.85 -23.19
C ALA A 459 -5.45 -54.22 -24.45
N THR A 460 -6.12 -53.18 -24.95
CA THR A 460 -5.64 -52.34 -26.06
C THR A 460 -5.19 -51.00 -25.51
N VAL A 461 -3.96 -50.59 -25.83
CA VAL A 461 -3.46 -49.26 -25.47
C VAL A 461 -3.59 -48.33 -26.66
N ARG A 462 -4.20 -47.16 -26.44
CA ARG A 462 -4.31 -46.10 -27.46
C ARG A 462 -3.84 -44.76 -26.89
N PRO A 463 -3.08 -43.97 -27.66
CA PRO A 463 -2.76 -42.61 -27.28
C PRO A 463 -4.02 -41.74 -27.35
N ILE A 464 -4.24 -40.96 -26.30
CA ILE A 464 -5.29 -39.93 -26.24
C ILE A 464 -4.67 -38.63 -25.74
N THR A 465 -5.41 -37.53 -25.83
CA THR A 465 -5.03 -36.28 -25.18
C THR A 465 -6.05 -35.92 -24.11
N GLY A 466 -5.59 -35.27 -23.06
CA GLY A 466 -6.46 -34.77 -22.00
C GLY A 466 -5.69 -33.90 -21.01
N PRO A 467 -6.37 -33.09 -20.19
CA PRO A 467 -5.69 -32.24 -19.24
C PRO A 467 -5.10 -33.03 -18.08
N VAL A 468 -3.97 -32.55 -17.55
CA VAL A 468 -3.34 -33.08 -16.33
C VAL A 468 -4.20 -32.79 -15.09
N MET A 469 -4.96 -31.69 -15.11
CA MET A 469 -5.91 -31.34 -14.07
C MET A 469 -7.10 -30.60 -14.65
N VAL A 470 -8.30 -30.93 -14.16
CA VAL A 470 -9.53 -30.20 -14.48
C VAL A 470 -9.82 -29.26 -13.33
N MET A 471 -9.71 -27.96 -13.58
CA MET A 471 -10.01 -26.94 -12.59
C MET A 471 -11.49 -26.58 -12.63
N ARG A 472 -12.04 -26.24 -11.46
CA ARG A 472 -13.41 -25.74 -11.34
C ARG A 472 -13.44 -24.47 -10.51
N TYR A 473 -14.17 -23.48 -10.98
CA TYR A 473 -14.47 -22.25 -10.26
C TYR A 473 -15.99 -22.11 -10.17
N ASN A 474 -16.54 -21.89 -8.97
CA ASN A 474 -17.98 -21.86 -8.74
C ASN A 474 -18.74 -23.08 -9.32
N MET A 475 -18.11 -24.27 -9.24
CA MET A 475 -18.57 -25.55 -9.83
C MET A 475 -18.54 -25.66 -11.36
N TYR A 476 -18.22 -24.59 -12.09
CA TYR A 476 -18.00 -24.63 -13.54
C TYR A 476 -16.57 -25.03 -13.87
N THR A 477 -16.38 -25.79 -14.94
CA THR A 477 -15.03 -26.06 -15.44
C THR A 477 -14.39 -24.74 -15.87
N SER A 478 -13.17 -24.47 -15.38
CA SER A 478 -12.50 -23.20 -15.61
C SER A 478 -11.04 -23.37 -16.02
N ALA A 479 -10.51 -22.36 -16.70
CA ALA A 479 -9.10 -22.21 -17.02
C ALA A 479 -8.61 -20.86 -16.49
N PRO A 480 -7.55 -20.84 -15.66
CA PRO A 480 -7.03 -19.59 -15.12
C PRO A 480 -6.16 -18.88 -16.16
N ILE A 481 -6.31 -17.57 -16.23
CA ILE A 481 -5.37 -16.66 -16.88
C ILE A 481 -4.74 -15.82 -15.79
N ASN A 482 -3.42 -15.86 -15.71
CA ASN A 482 -2.63 -15.03 -14.83
C ASN A 482 -1.92 -13.96 -15.67
N GLY A 483 -1.76 -12.77 -15.11
CA GLY A 483 -1.05 -11.67 -15.76
C GLY A 483 -0.76 -10.54 -14.78
N ALA A 484 0.01 -9.56 -15.23
CA ALA A 484 0.33 -8.37 -14.46
C ALA A 484 0.09 -7.11 -15.30
N PRO A 485 -0.23 -5.97 -14.67
CA PRO A 485 -0.20 -4.68 -15.36
C PRO A 485 1.21 -4.41 -15.90
N ALA A 486 1.30 -3.78 -17.07
CA ALA A 486 2.58 -3.29 -17.57
C ALA A 486 3.13 -2.15 -16.67
N PRO A 487 4.45 -1.90 -16.67
CA PRO A 487 5.02 -0.77 -15.92
C PRO A 487 4.33 0.54 -16.28
N GLY A 488 3.89 1.29 -15.26
CA GLY A 488 3.15 2.54 -15.42
C GLY A 488 1.63 2.40 -15.64
N VAL A 489 1.10 1.17 -15.75
CA VAL A 489 -0.33 0.90 -15.86
C VAL A 489 -0.91 0.57 -14.49
N SER A 490 -2.09 1.10 -14.17
CA SER A 490 -2.75 0.78 -12.90
C SER A 490 -3.44 -0.58 -12.93
N SER A 491 -3.62 -1.20 -11.75
CA SER A 491 -4.36 -2.46 -11.65
C SER A 491 -5.77 -2.34 -12.23
N GLY A 492 -6.48 -1.24 -11.95
CA GLY A 492 -7.82 -1.00 -12.49
C GLY A 492 -7.87 -0.92 -14.02
N GLN A 493 -6.88 -0.29 -14.65
CA GLN A 493 -6.77 -0.25 -16.12
C GLN A 493 -6.53 -1.65 -16.70
N ALA A 494 -5.62 -2.42 -16.07
CA ALA A 494 -5.34 -3.78 -16.50
C ALA A 494 -6.58 -4.71 -16.38
N LEU A 495 -7.37 -4.58 -15.31
CA LEU A 495 -8.64 -5.31 -15.16
C LEU A 495 -9.64 -4.92 -16.26
N GLN A 496 -9.79 -3.63 -16.57
CA GLN A 496 -10.68 -3.17 -17.64
C GLN A 496 -10.25 -3.70 -19.02
N ALA A 497 -8.94 -3.69 -19.31
CA ALA A 497 -8.39 -4.22 -20.55
C ALA A 497 -8.67 -5.72 -20.73
N MET A 498 -8.48 -6.51 -19.66
CA MET A 498 -8.80 -7.93 -19.65
C MET A 498 -10.31 -8.20 -19.77
N GLU A 499 -11.15 -7.40 -19.11
CA GLU A 499 -12.61 -7.53 -19.22
C GLU A 499 -13.09 -7.20 -20.64
N ALA A 500 -12.51 -6.19 -21.29
CA ALA A 500 -12.76 -5.87 -22.69
C ALA A 500 -12.33 -7.02 -23.62
N ALA A 501 -11.17 -7.63 -23.37
CA ALA A 501 -10.70 -8.80 -24.12
C ALA A 501 -11.63 -10.01 -23.96
N ALA A 502 -12.09 -10.29 -22.72
CA ALA A 502 -13.03 -11.38 -22.46
C ALA A 502 -14.39 -11.15 -23.14
N LYS A 503 -14.91 -9.92 -23.12
CA LYS A 503 -16.14 -9.53 -23.84
C LYS A 503 -16.00 -9.70 -25.35
N LYS A 504 -14.86 -9.28 -25.92
CA LYS A 504 -14.59 -9.41 -27.37
C LYS A 504 -14.48 -10.87 -27.80
N ALA A 505 -13.89 -11.71 -26.97
CA ALA A 505 -13.82 -13.16 -27.18
C ALA A 505 -15.16 -13.88 -26.91
N ASN A 506 -16.18 -13.18 -26.41
CA ASN A 506 -17.49 -13.72 -26.03
C ASN A 506 -17.41 -14.90 -25.03
N VAL A 507 -16.53 -14.78 -24.04
CA VAL A 507 -16.32 -15.83 -23.02
C VAL A 507 -16.79 -15.35 -21.66
N SER A 508 -17.42 -16.25 -20.89
CA SER A 508 -17.75 -15.98 -19.49
C SER A 508 -16.48 -16.03 -18.66
N ALA A 509 -16.18 -14.96 -17.93
CA ALA A 509 -15.01 -14.90 -17.07
C ALA A 509 -15.32 -14.22 -15.75
N GLU A 510 -14.69 -14.70 -14.67
CA GLU A 510 -14.85 -14.17 -13.32
C GLU A 510 -13.49 -13.84 -12.69
N TRP A 511 -13.45 -12.75 -11.93
CA TRP A 511 -12.26 -12.36 -11.18
C TRP A 511 -12.13 -13.17 -9.89
N THR A 512 -10.90 -13.48 -9.49
CA THR A 512 -10.60 -14.15 -8.22
C THR A 512 -9.43 -13.46 -7.50
N GLU A 513 -9.13 -13.89 -6.27
CA GLU A 513 -7.99 -13.40 -5.49
C GLU A 513 -8.05 -11.86 -5.31
N ILE A 514 -6.93 -11.15 -5.44
CA ILE A 514 -6.83 -9.70 -5.23
C ILE A 514 -7.72 -8.93 -6.23
N ALA A 515 -7.81 -9.39 -7.48
CA ALA A 515 -8.63 -8.74 -8.52
C ALA A 515 -10.12 -8.73 -8.17
N TYR A 516 -10.63 -9.80 -7.56
CA TYR A 516 -12.01 -9.85 -7.07
C TYR A 516 -12.27 -8.82 -5.97
N LEU A 517 -11.32 -8.68 -5.02
CA LEU A 517 -11.42 -7.70 -3.93
C LEU A 517 -11.39 -6.26 -4.46
N GLU A 518 -10.59 -5.99 -5.49
CA GLU A 518 -10.54 -4.70 -6.18
C GLU A 518 -11.88 -4.35 -6.83
N GLN A 519 -12.46 -5.29 -7.59
CA GLN A 519 -13.75 -5.09 -8.24
C GLN A 519 -14.89 -4.90 -7.23
N GLN A 520 -14.90 -5.68 -6.14
CA GLN A 520 -15.90 -5.56 -5.08
C GLN A 520 -15.75 -4.25 -4.29
N GLN A 521 -14.52 -3.74 -4.12
CA GLN A 521 -14.27 -2.56 -3.30
C GLN A 521 -14.60 -1.23 -4.01
N GLY A 522 -14.51 -1.16 -5.33
CA GLY A 522 -14.61 0.11 -6.09
C GLY A 522 -15.82 1.00 -5.70
N SER A 523 -16.96 0.40 -5.33
CA SER A 523 -18.15 1.14 -4.88
C SER A 523 -18.15 1.54 -3.40
N THR A 524 -17.43 0.80 -2.55
CA THR A 524 -17.49 0.95 -1.09
C THR A 524 -16.75 2.20 -0.61
N ALA A 525 -15.63 2.55 -1.24
CA ALA A 525 -14.81 3.70 -0.84
C ALA A 525 -15.56 5.05 -0.93
N ILE A 526 -16.30 5.26 -2.02
CA ILE A 526 -17.11 6.46 -2.24
C ILE A 526 -18.21 6.55 -1.17
N LEU A 527 -18.86 5.43 -0.86
CA LEU A 527 -19.90 5.35 0.16
C LEU A 527 -19.36 5.75 1.53
N VAL A 528 -18.16 5.27 1.89
CA VAL A 528 -17.51 5.58 3.18
C VAL A 528 -17.17 7.05 3.29
N PHE A 529 -16.61 7.62 2.24
CA PHE A 529 -16.27 9.03 2.20
C PHE A 529 -17.51 9.91 2.34
N LEU A 530 -18.59 9.57 1.62
CA LEU A 530 -19.87 10.26 1.72
C LEU A 530 -20.46 10.14 3.13
N LEU A 531 -20.50 8.93 3.69
CA LEU A 531 -21.02 8.70 5.05
C LEU A 531 -20.18 9.42 6.12
N ALA A 532 -18.85 9.47 5.95
CA ALA A 532 -17.98 10.23 6.84
C ALA A 532 -18.23 11.73 6.76
N THR A 533 -18.43 12.26 5.54
CA THR A 533 -18.72 13.69 5.32
C THR A 533 -20.09 14.05 5.91
N VAL A 534 -21.11 13.20 5.73
CA VAL A 534 -22.43 13.38 6.34
C VAL A 534 -22.35 13.31 7.87
N LEU A 535 -21.57 12.38 8.43
CA LEU A 535 -21.41 12.32 9.88
C LEU A 535 -20.73 13.58 10.43
N VAL A 536 -19.69 14.08 9.77
CA VAL A 536 -19.04 15.36 10.12
C VAL A 536 -20.05 16.50 10.05
N PHE A 537 -20.90 16.54 9.02
CA PHE A 537 -21.97 17.52 8.89
C PHE A 537 -22.92 17.52 10.08
N LEU A 538 -23.43 16.34 10.45
CA LEU A 538 -24.38 16.19 11.55
C LEU A 538 -23.78 16.56 12.90
N VAL A 539 -22.53 16.17 13.16
CA VAL A 539 -21.83 16.54 14.41
C VAL A 539 -21.62 18.05 14.48
N LEU A 540 -21.21 18.69 13.39
CA LEU A 540 -21.06 20.15 13.35
C LEU A 540 -22.41 20.86 13.45
N ALA A 541 -23.47 20.30 12.86
CA ALA A 541 -24.81 20.86 12.96
C ALA A 541 -25.32 20.84 14.41
N ALA A 542 -25.08 19.74 15.12
CA ALA A 542 -25.36 19.64 16.55
C ALA A 542 -24.49 20.60 17.38
N GLN A 543 -23.18 20.68 17.10
CA GLN A 543 -22.25 21.55 17.84
C GLN A 543 -22.56 23.04 17.69
N TYR A 544 -22.97 23.46 16.49
CA TYR A 544 -23.27 24.86 16.20
C TYR A 544 -24.74 25.22 16.32
N GLU A 545 -25.61 24.25 16.58
CA GLU A 545 -27.07 24.43 16.59
C GLU A 545 -27.55 25.11 15.29
N SER A 546 -26.98 24.69 14.15
CA SER A 546 -27.20 25.35 12.87
C SER A 546 -26.90 24.42 11.70
N TRP A 547 -27.75 24.45 10.66
CA TRP A 547 -27.53 23.70 9.42
C TRP A 547 -26.67 24.47 8.41
N SER A 548 -26.54 25.80 8.54
CA SER A 548 -25.88 26.66 7.56
C SER A 548 -24.37 26.73 7.77
N LEU A 549 -23.90 26.83 9.02
CA LEU A 549 -22.46 26.89 9.33
C LEU A 549 -21.69 25.61 8.97
N PRO A 550 -22.21 24.39 9.25
CA PRO A 550 -21.58 23.15 8.81
C PRO A 550 -21.48 23.04 7.29
N LEU A 551 -22.47 23.57 6.55
CA LEU A 551 -22.43 23.59 5.10
C LEU A 551 -21.23 24.42 4.62
N ALA A 552 -21.02 25.62 5.18
CA ALA A 552 -19.87 26.46 4.87
C ALA A 552 -18.52 25.78 5.12
N ILE A 553 -18.45 24.90 6.12
CA ILE A 553 -17.27 24.13 6.46
C ILE A 553 -17.04 23.00 5.46
N ILE A 554 -18.09 22.27 5.06
CA ILE A 554 -17.96 21.07 4.21
C ILE A 554 -17.69 21.40 2.73
N LEU A 555 -18.11 22.57 2.25
CA LEU A 555 -17.84 22.98 0.86
C LEU A 555 -16.34 22.98 0.50
N ILE A 556 -15.43 23.00 1.48
CA ILE A 556 -13.99 22.91 1.22
C ILE A 556 -13.48 21.48 0.95
N VAL A 557 -14.23 20.46 1.37
CA VAL A 557 -13.81 19.05 1.31
C VAL A 557 -13.51 18.57 -0.13
N PRO A 558 -14.33 18.89 -1.15
CA PRO A 558 -14.01 18.53 -2.54
C PRO A 558 -12.66 19.07 -3.04
N MET A 559 -12.23 20.24 -2.55
CA MET A 559 -10.94 20.84 -2.94
C MET A 559 -9.75 20.02 -2.44
N CYS A 560 -9.92 19.29 -1.33
CA CYS A 560 -8.90 18.37 -0.83
C CYS A 560 -8.66 17.24 -1.84
N ILE A 561 -9.76 16.68 -2.35
CA ILE A 561 -9.74 15.57 -3.31
C ILE A 561 -9.10 16.04 -4.61
N LEU A 562 -9.52 17.21 -5.12
CA LEU A 562 -8.95 17.78 -6.34
C LEU A 562 -7.43 17.86 -6.26
N CYS A 563 -6.90 18.42 -5.17
CA CYS A 563 -5.47 18.63 -5.03
C CYS A 563 -4.70 17.33 -4.80
N ALA A 564 -5.26 16.42 -4.00
CA ALA A 564 -4.67 15.12 -3.76
C ALA A 564 -4.61 14.28 -5.06
N VAL A 565 -5.70 14.18 -5.80
CA VAL A 565 -5.76 13.45 -7.09
C VAL A 565 -4.86 14.11 -8.12
N THR A 566 -4.86 15.45 -8.21
CA THR A 566 -3.95 16.16 -9.13
C THR A 566 -2.49 15.90 -8.76
N GLY A 567 -2.16 15.84 -7.47
CA GLY A 567 -0.84 15.44 -6.99
C GLY A 567 -0.45 14.03 -7.41
N MET A 568 -1.37 13.06 -7.27
CA MET A 568 -1.15 11.68 -7.73
C MET A 568 -0.91 11.61 -9.23
N LEU A 569 -1.66 12.39 -10.03
CA LEU A 569 -1.46 12.48 -11.48
C LEU A 569 -0.10 13.09 -11.85
N ILE A 570 0.37 14.12 -11.12
CA ILE A 570 1.70 14.71 -11.34
C ILE A 570 2.81 13.70 -11.06
N VAL A 571 2.66 12.89 -10.01
CA VAL A 571 3.64 11.87 -9.60
C VAL A 571 3.43 10.54 -10.36
N HIS A 572 2.47 10.47 -11.29
CA HIS A 572 2.15 9.29 -12.09
C HIS A 572 1.82 8.04 -11.23
N MET A 573 1.19 8.24 -10.08
CA MET A 573 0.75 7.16 -9.20
C MET A 573 -0.78 6.98 -9.24
N PRO A 574 -1.28 5.75 -9.12
CA PRO A 574 -2.71 5.49 -9.11
C PRO A 574 -3.37 5.95 -7.80
N VAL A 575 -4.68 6.18 -7.85
CA VAL A 575 -5.52 6.43 -6.68
C VAL A 575 -5.92 5.10 -6.07
N ASP A 576 -5.20 4.68 -5.04
CA ASP A 576 -5.39 3.42 -4.33
C ASP A 576 -6.12 3.58 -2.97
N ILE A 577 -6.24 2.48 -2.21
CA ILE A 577 -6.88 2.49 -0.88
C ILE A 577 -6.17 3.42 0.10
N PHE A 578 -4.83 3.52 0.05
CA PHE A 578 -4.06 4.38 0.94
C PHE A 578 -4.30 5.85 0.64
N VAL A 579 -4.39 6.23 -0.64
CA VAL A 579 -4.83 7.58 -1.04
C VAL A 579 -6.25 7.86 -0.55
N GLN A 580 -7.17 6.90 -0.67
CA GLN A 580 -8.55 7.05 -0.20
C GLN A 580 -8.65 7.21 1.33
N ILE A 581 -7.85 6.48 2.10
CA ILE A 581 -7.68 6.70 3.54
C ILE A 581 -7.15 8.12 3.77
N GLY A 582 -6.19 8.56 2.95
CA GLY A 582 -5.71 9.93 2.91
C GLY A 582 -6.83 10.96 2.72
N PHE A 583 -7.79 10.74 1.83
CA PHE A 583 -8.95 11.63 1.65
C PHE A 583 -9.78 11.78 2.94
N LEU A 584 -9.95 10.69 3.70
CA LEU A 584 -10.66 10.74 4.97
C LEU A 584 -9.90 11.58 6.02
N VAL A 585 -8.57 11.48 6.03
CA VAL A 585 -7.70 12.31 6.88
C VAL A 585 -7.77 13.78 6.47
N LEU A 586 -7.65 14.04 5.17
CA LEU A 586 -7.70 15.38 4.61
C LEU A 586 -9.04 16.06 4.85
N ALA A 587 -10.16 15.35 4.71
CA ALA A 587 -11.48 15.90 5.02
C ALA A 587 -11.58 16.39 6.48
N GLY A 588 -11.03 15.63 7.43
CA GLY A 588 -10.96 16.03 8.84
C GLY A 588 -10.05 17.24 9.08
N LEU A 589 -8.88 17.27 8.44
CA LEU A 589 -7.92 18.39 8.54
C LEU A 589 -8.48 19.68 7.90
N ALA A 590 -9.16 19.54 6.77
CA ALA A 590 -9.82 20.64 6.08
C ALA A 590 -10.97 21.21 6.92
N ALA A 591 -11.80 20.33 7.48
CA ALA A 591 -12.84 20.73 8.42
C ALA A 591 -12.25 21.47 9.64
N LYS A 592 -11.17 20.96 10.25
CA LYS A 592 -10.48 21.62 11.38
C LYS A 592 -10.05 23.05 11.05
N ASN A 593 -9.42 23.26 9.89
CA ASN A 593 -8.97 24.58 9.48
C ASN A 593 -10.15 25.52 9.19
N ALA A 594 -11.21 25.01 8.57
CA ALA A 594 -12.41 25.78 8.27
C ALA A 594 -13.21 26.14 9.53
N ILE A 595 -13.35 25.21 10.48
CA ILE A 595 -13.95 25.42 11.81
C ILE A 595 -13.32 26.62 12.51
N LEU A 596 -11.99 26.71 12.50
CA LEU A 596 -11.27 27.80 13.15
C LEU A 596 -11.61 29.19 12.59
N ILE A 597 -11.83 29.30 11.27
CA ILE A 597 -12.23 30.57 10.63
C ILE A 597 -13.70 30.86 10.94
N VAL A 598 -14.57 29.88 10.69
CA VAL A 598 -16.04 30.02 10.82
C VAL A 598 -16.46 30.30 12.26
N GLN A 599 -15.85 29.62 13.24
CA GLN A 599 -16.14 29.81 14.66
C GLN A 599 -15.77 31.23 15.11
N PHE A 600 -14.58 31.71 14.75
CA PHE A 600 -14.16 33.07 15.11
C PHE A 600 -14.98 34.13 14.39
N ALA A 601 -15.33 33.91 13.12
CA ALA A 601 -16.20 34.82 12.39
C ALA A 601 -17.60 34.90 13.02
N ARG A 602 -18.18 33.76 13.42
CA ARG A 602 -19.46 33.71 14.14
C ARG A 602 -19.38 34.40 15.50
N GLN A 603 -18.30 34.20 16.26
CA GLN A 603 -18.11 34.86 17.54
C GLN A 603 -18.06 36.39 17.39
N LEU A 604 -17.27 36.90 16.45
CA LEU A 604 -17.21 38.33 16.13
C LEU A 604 -18.56 38.89 15.66
N GLN A 605 -19.35 38.08 14.97
CA GLN A 605 -20.71 38.44 14.56
C GLN A 605 -21.68 38.50 15.75
N HIS A 606 -21.53 37.62 16.75
CA HIS A 606 -22.25 37.70 18.03
C HIS A 606 -21.84 38.91 18.86
N GLU A 607 -20.58 39.35 18.75
CA GLU A 607 -20.07 40.60 19.33
C GLU A 607 -20.52 41.86 18.56
N GLY A 608 -21.34 41.70 17.51
CA GLY A 608 -22.00 42.81 16.80
C GLY A 608 -21.32 43.24 15.49
N LYS A 609 -20.21 42.63 15.08
CA LYS A 609 -19.52 42.99 13.82
C LYS A 609 -20.32 42.56 12.59
N ALA A 610 -20.22 43.35 11.51
CA ALA A 610 -20.83 43.00 10.23
C ALA A 610 -20.23 41.69 9.67
N PRO A 611 -20.99 40.84 8.94
CA PRO A 611 -20.51 39.53 8.47
C PRO A 611 -19.23 39.59 7.64
N LEU A 612 -19.09 40.64 6.83
CA LEU A 612 -17.91 40.86 5.99
C LEU A 612 -16.67 41.21 6.85
N GLU A 613 -16.83 42.14 7.80
CA GLU A 613 -15.74 42.54 8.69
C GLU A 613 -15.32 41.39 9.61
N ALA A 614 -16.30 40.68 10.17
CA ALA A 614 -16.08 39.49 11.00
C ALA A 614 -15.31 38.40 10.25
N ALA A 615 -15.65 38.13 8.98
CA ALA A 615 -14.96 37.13 8.16
C ALA A 615 -13.51 37.53 7.85
N VAL A 616 -13.24 38.80 7.51
CA VAL A 616 -11.88 39.30 7.24
C VAL A 616 -11.02 39.27 8.50
N GLU A 617 -11.57 39.69 9.64
CA GLU A 617 -10.84 39.75 10.89
C GLU A 617 -10.55 38.36 11.46
N ALA A 618 -11.53 37.45 11.45
CA ALA A 618 -11.32 36.05 11.80
C ALA A 618 -10.23 35.41 10.93
N SER A 619 -10.27 35.69 9.62
CA SER A 619 -9.26 35.20 8.67
C SER A 619 -7.85 35.69 9.03
N ARG A 620 -7.68 36.97 9.37
CA ARG A 620 -6.38 37.53 9.79
C ARG A 620 -5.86 36.90 11.08
N LEU A 621 -6.72 36.75 12.09
CA LEU A 621 -6.35 36.16 13.37
C LEU A 621 -5.94 34.69 13.25
N ARG A 622 -6.52 33.97 12.27
CA ARG A 622 -6.32 32.52 12.10
C ARG A 622 -5.25 32.17 11.08
N LEU A 623 -4.80 33.11 10.24
CA LEU A 623 -3.79 32.85 9.21
C LEU A 623 -2.50 32.23 9.79
N ARG A 624 -1.94 32.83 10.85
CA ARG A 624 -0.69 32.34 11.46
C ARG A 624 -0.83 30.91 12.02
N PRO A 625 -1.82 30.60 12.88
CA PRO A 625 -2.03 29.23 13.34
C PRO A 625 -2.31 28.22 12.22
N ILE A 626 -3.12 28.58 11.21
CA ILE A 626 -3.46 27.68 10.09
C ILE A 626 -2.21 27.36 9.27
N ILE A 627 -1.42 28.38 8.91
CA ILE A 627 -0.17 28.20 8.15
C ILE A 627 0.84 27.38 8.95
N MET A 628 1.01 27.66 10.25
CA MET A 628 1.94 26.93 11.12
C MET A 628 1.61 25.44 11.16
N THR A 629 0.36 25.10 11.45
CA THR A 629 -0.08 23.70 11.54
C THR A 629 -0.03 22.99 10.19
N SER A 630 -0.37 23.71 9.12
CA SER A 630 -0.32 23.17 7.76
C SER A 630 1.10 22.86 7.31
N PHE A 631 2.04 23.79 7.47
CA PHE A 631 3.43 23.54 7.10
C PHE A 631 4.08 22.47 7.95
N ALA A 632 3.77 22.40 9.24
CA ALA A 632 4.26 21.32 10.10
C ALA A 632 3.77 19.94 9.60
N PHE A 633 2.50 19.84 9.21
CA PHE A 633 1.94 18.61 8.69
C PHE A 633 2.50 18.25 7.30
N VAL A 634 2.60 19.23 6.40
CA VAL A 634 3.22 19.06 5.08
C VAL A 634 4.68 18.58 5.23
N ALA A 635 5.46 19.21 6.10
CA ALA A 635 6.83 18.79 6.40
C ALA A 635 6.89 17.38 7.02
N ALA A 636 5.91 17.00 7.84
CA ALA A 636 5.83 15.66 8.41
C ALA A 636 5.48 14.57 7.37
N MET A 637 4.83 14.94 6.26
CA MET A 637 4.54 14.01 5.16
C MET A 637 5.70 13.84 4.18
N VAL A 638 6.66 14.77 4.13
CA VAL A 638 7.84 14.68 3.23
C VAL A 638 8.65 13.39 3.44
N PRO A 639 8.96 12.96 4.68
CA PRO A 639 9.67 11.69 4.89
C PRO A 639 8.89 10.45 4.45
N LEU A 640 7.54 10.49 4.46
CA LEU A 640 6.71 9.40 3.93
C LEU A 640 6.74 9.39 2.40
N MET A 641 6.70 10.56 1.77
CA MET A 641 6.75 10.73 0.31
C MET A 641 8.10 10.32 -0.28
N LEU A 642 9.20 10.54 0.46
CA LEU A 642 10.56 10.20 0.03
C LEU A 642 11.08 8.91 0.70
N SER A 643 10.17 8.08 1.22
CA SER A 643 10.56 6.93 2.02
C SER A 643 11.12 5.82 1.13
N GLU A 644 12.24 5.22 1.50
CA GLU A 644 12.84 4.08 0.78
C GLU A 644 12.82 2.80 1.64
N GLY A 645 13.09 1.65 1.01
CA GLY A 645 13.18 0.33 1.64
C GLY A 645 11.84 -0.41 1.73
N ALA A 646 11.74 -1.34 2.68
CA ALA A 646 10.57 -2.21 2.81
C ALA A 646 9.27 -1.41 3.00
N GLY A 647 8.27 -1.70 2.17
CA GLY A 647 6.96 -1.02 2.22
C GLY A 647 7.05 0.49 1.96
N ALA A 648 8.03 0.94 1.17
CA ALA A 648 8.14 2.32 0.72
C ALA A 648 6.92 2.73 -0.11
N GLU A 649 6.47 1.86 -1.01
CA GLU A 649 5.38 2.08 -1.96
C GLU A 649 4.06 2.43 -1.23
N LEU A 650 3.79 1.76 -0.10
CA LEU A 650 2.65 2.07 0.76
C LEU A 650 2.75 3.45 1.41
N ARG A 651 3.93 3.79 1.92
CA ARG A 651 4.21 5.07 2.59
C ARG A 651 4.19 6.23 1.61
N GLN A 652 4.74 6.04 0.42
CA GLN A 652 4.79 7.02 -0.66
C GLN A 652 3.39 7.31 -1.21
N SER A 653 2.58 6.28 -1.44
CA SER A 653 1.20 6.46 -1.91
C SER A 653 0.36 7.29 -0.91
N LEU A 654 0.35 6.89 0.37
CA LEU A 654 -0.34 7.65 1.43
C LEU A 654 0.24 9.07 1.58
N GLY A 655 1.57 9.17 1.65
CA GLY A 655 2.29 10.41 1.90
C GLY A 655 2.08 11.44 0.81
N THR A 656 2.15 11.02 -0.46
CA THR A 656 1.99 11.89 -1.63
C THR A 656 0.57 12.44 -1.71
N GLY A 657 -0.44 11.58 -1.61
CA GLY A 657 -1.84 12.01 -1.67
C GLY A 657 -2.17 13.01 -0.56
N VAL A 658 -1.72 12.74 0.66
CA VAL A 658 -1.94 13.62 1.82
C VAL A 658 -1.10 14.91 1.74
N PHE A 659 0.13 14.86 1.21
CA PHE A 659 0.99 16.03 1.04
C PHE A 659 0.38 17.05 0.09
N PHE A 660 0.03 16.64 -1.13
CA PHE A 660 -0.60 17.52 -2.13
C PHE A 660 -1.99 17.94 -1.70
N GLY A 661 -2.75 17.04 -1.08
CA GLY A 661 -4.03 17.34 -0.48
C GLY A 661 -3.94 18.45 0.57
N MET A 662 -2.98 18.39 1.49
CA MET A 662 -2.83 19.39 2.54
C MET A 662 -2.41 20.75 1.98
N ILE A 663 -1.47 20.79 1.04
CA ILE A 663 -1.07 22.03 0.35
C ILE A 663 -2.30 22.68 -0.31
N GLY A 664 -3.09 21.87 -1.02
CA GLY A 664 -4.33 22.29 -1.65
C GLY A 664 -5.35 22.85 -0.66
N VAL A 665 -5.60 22.12 0.43
CA VAL A 665 -6.53 22.54 1.48
C VAL A 665 -6.10 23.83 2.15
N THR A 666 -4.82 24.01 2.42
CA THR A 666 -4.31 25.23 3.02
C THR A 666 -4.48 26.39 2.05
N PHE A 667 -4.12 26.22 0.78
CA PHE A 667 -4.26 27.26 -0.22
C PHE A 667 -5.74 27.63 -0.46
N PHE A 668 -6.56 26.66 -0.87
CA PHE A 668 -7.98 26.91 -1.19
C PHE A 668 -8.81 27.21 0.06
N GLY A 669 -8.53 26.58 1.20
CA GLY A 669 -9.31 26.74 2.43
C GLY A 669 -9.18 28.13 3.03
N ILE A 670 -7.98 28.71 2.98
CA ILE A 670 -7.72 30.07 3.45
C ILE A 670 -8.54 31.10 2.64
N PHE A 671 -8.72 30.91 1.33
CA PHE A 671 -9.47 31.86 0.48
C PHE A 671 -10.97 31.57 0.36
N LEU A 672 -11.38 30.30 0.25
CA LEU A 672 -12.76 29.92 -0.03
C LEU A 672 -13.63 29.86 1.24
N THR A 673 -13.10 29.43 2.38
CA THR A 673 -13.88 29.31 3.62
C THR A 673 -14.55 30.62 4.06
N PRO A 674 -13.85 31.77 4.06
CA PRO A 674 -14.48 33.05 4.40
C PRO A 674 -15.61 33.43 3.44
N VAL A 675 -15.45 33.11 2.15
CA VAL A 675 -16.47 33.36 1.12
C VAL A 675 -17.69 32.47 1.33
N PHE A 676 -17.49 31.17 1.59
CA PHE A 676 -18.59 30.25 1.91
C PHE A 676 -19.36 30.71 3.14
N PHE A 677 -18.65 31.11 4.20
CA PHE A 677 -19.28 31.66 5.40
C PHE A 677 -20.12 32.91 5.10
N TYR A 678 -19.57 33.87 4.34
CA TYR A 678 -20.26 35.12 4.02
C TYR A 678 -21.52 34.90 3.18
N VAL A 679 -21.42 34.11 2.11
CA VAL A 679 -22.55 33.80 1.20
C VAL A 679 -23.65 33.08 1.97
N ILE A 680 -23.30 32.03 2.70
CA ILE A 680 -24.28 31.20 3.41
C ILE A 680 -24.92 31.98 4.57
N SER A 681 -24.15 32.80 5.29
CA SER A 681 -24.70 33.68 6.34
C SER A 681 -25.61 34.78 5.78
N GLY A 682 -25.30 35.29 4.58
CA GLY A 682 -26.16 36.23 3.86
C GLY A 682 -27.50 35.60 3.45
N LEU A 683 -27.46 34.40 2.86
CA LEU A 683 -28.66 33.62 2.49
C LEU A 683 -29.51 33.23 3.69
N ALA A 684 -28.89 32.90 4.83
CA ALA A 684 -29.61 32.55 6.06
C ALA A 684 -30.32 33.76 6.68
N ARG A 685 -29.71 34.96 6.66
CA ARG A 685 -30.34 36.20 7.17
C ARG A 685 -31.50 36.68 6.31
N GLY A 686 -31.51 36.40 5.02
CA GLY A 686 -32.65 36.70 4.15
C GLY A 686 -33.94 35.93 4.49
N ARG A 687 -33.87 34.93 5.39
CA ARG A 687 -35.01 34.11 5.84
C ARG A 687 -35.53 34.43 7.24
N THR A 688 -34.91 35.35 7.98
CA THR A 688 -35.38 35.79 9.30
C THR A 688 -35.75 37.27 9.24
N PRO A 689 -36.98 37.68 9.61
CA PRO A 689 -37.36 39.10 9.57
C PRO A 689 -36.42 39.88 10.48
N ALA A 690 -35.77 40.91 9.93
CA ALA A 690 -34.90 41.79 10.68
C ALA A 690 -35.71 42.48 11.77
N ARG A 691 -35.35 42.25 13.04
CA ARG A 691 -35.79 43.10 14.15
C ARG A 691 -35.03 44.42 13.99
N GLU A 692 -35.76 45.49 13.67
CA GLU A 692 -35.21 46.83 13.43
C GLU A 692 -34.33 47.31 14.59
N PRO A 693 -33.23 48.04 14.31
CA PRO A 693 -32.53 48.78 15.33
C PRO A 693 -33.40 49.96 15.78
N ALA A 694 -33.74 50.01 17.07
CA ALA A 694 -34.45 51.12 17.68
C ALA A 694 -33.66 52.42 17.49
N ALA A 695 -34.16 53.29 16.62
CA ALA A 695 -33.74 54.68 16.51
C ALA A 695 -34.68 55.54 17.37
N GLY A 696 -34.10 56.39 18.22
CA GLY A 696 -34.75 57.59 18.74
C GLY A 696 -34.88 57.67 20.26
N ALA A 697 -33.90 58.29 20.91
CA ALA A 697 -34.13 59.15 22.07
C ALA A 697 -32.86 59.98 22.33
N THR A 698 -32.82 61.16 21.73
CA THR A 698 -31.98 62.26 22.23
C THR A 698 -32.74 63.04 23.29
N ASP A 699 -31.99 63.35 24.35
CA ASP A 699 -32.05 64.54 25.21
C ASP A 699 -32.78 64.45 26.58
N GLY A 700 -32.11 64.95 27.63
CA GLY A 700 -32.71 65.18 28.95
C GLY A 700 -31.86 64.84 30.19
N SER A 701 -30.96 65.75 30.56
CA SER A 701 -30.32 66.03 31.87
C SER A 701 -30.60 65.19 33.15
N SER A 702 -29.48 64.93 33.85
CA SER A 702 -29.27 65.09 35.31
C SER A 702 -29.56 63.94 36.30
N ARG A 703 -28.61 63.85 37.25
CA ARG A 703 -28.63 63.28 38.61
C ARG A 703 -28.27 61.80 38.82
N ALA A 704 -27.01 61.63 39.19
CA ALA A 704 -26.47 60.85 40.31
C ALA A 704 -27.37 59.80 41.01
N ARG A 705 -26.84 58.58 41.11
CA ARG A 705 -26.81 57.80 42.36
C ARG A 705 -25.78 56.67 42.28
N GLU A 706 -24.78 56.74 43.16
CA GLU A 706 -24.04 55.59 43.71
C GLU A 706 -25.03 54.54 44.24
N VAL A 707 -24.73 53.25 44.05
CA VAL A 707 -24.72 52.24 45.12
C VAL A 707 -23.71 51.15 44.74
N ALA A 708 -22.86 50.82 45.71
CA ALA A 708 -21.81 49.83 45.68
C ALA A 708 -22.32 48.38 45.90
N THR A 709 -21.63 47.42 45.26
CA THR A 709 -21.21 46.07 45.73
C THR A 709 -22.29 45.07 46.24
N PRO A 710 -22.02 43.74 46.43
CA PRO A 710 -20.74 43.02 46.35
C PRO A 710 -20.76 41.66 45.60
N VAL A 711 -19.52 41.17 45.41
CA VAL A 711 -19.09 39.79 45.19
C VAL A 711 -19.61 38.85 46.30
N PRO A 712 -19.93 37.58 46.01
CA PRO A 712 -19.87 36.52 47.02
C PRO A 712 -18.70 35.57 46.76
N SER A 713 -18.00 35.25 47.85
CA SER A 713 -16.94 34.25 47.94
C SER A 713 -17.31 33.22 49.02
N VAL A 714 -16.95 31.95 48.75
CA VAL A 714 -16.59 30.86 49.69
C VAL A 714 -17.68 29.85 50.15
N ALA A 715 -17.20 28.60 50.25
CA ALA A 715 -17.64 27.39 50.98
C ALA A 715 -18.38 26.35 50.11
N ALA A 716 -17.91 25.11 49.88
CA ALA A 716 -17.25 24.10 50.71
C ALA A 716 -18.15 23.58 51.85
N ASP A 717 -18.90 22.52 51.55
CA ASP A 717 -19.41 21.38 52.35
C ASP A 717 -20.24 20.55 51.32
N GLY A 718 -20.19 19.22 51.18
CA GLY A 718 -20.34 18.15 52.16
C GLY A 718 -21.49 17.26 51.67
N GLU A 719 -21.20 15.99 51.37
CA GLU A 719 -22.12 14.82 51.26
C GLU A 719 -23.46 14.94 50.49
N HIS A 720 -23.51 14.33 49.29
CA HIS A 720 -24.26 13.09 48.98
C HIS A 720 -24.11 12.67 47.51
#